data_AF-A0A1F2RKX3-F1
#
_entry.id   AF-A0A1F2RKX3-F1
#
_cell.length_a   1.000
_cell.length_b   1.000
_cell.length_c   1.000
_cell.angle_alpha   90.00
_cell.angle_beta   90.00
_cell.angle_gamma   90.00
#
_symmetry.space_group_name_H-M   'P 1'
#
loop_
_entity.id
_entity.type
_entity.pdbx_description
1 polymer ?
#
loop_
_entity_poly.entity_id
_entity_poly.type
_entity_poly.pdbx_seq_one_letter_code
_entity_poly.pdbx_strand_id
1 'polypeptide(L)'
;MTAPIPARAPVSSYRLQFHAGFTFQDATALLPYLSRLGITECYCSPLLAARSHSPHGYDISDHTRLNPELGSEADFEDFSAALSDHNLGLILDFVPNHMAVDPVSNRWWRDVLENGPSSPYAHFFDIDWDPVKPELMGKILLPILGEQYGVALENGQIQIRFQEGEFSLYYFELNLPLNFRATRVLLRHKLESLEATCGPEDPHLREFLSILFQLDHMPGETETDPALVQECRRERQVAQERLARLVQNSPVIHEQIEQNVQTFNGVPGKPESYDLLHDLLELQPYRLSYWHTAQHEINYRRFFDINDLAGIRMEDPDVFEAAHGLVLRFIRRGVVTGLRLDHVDGLFDPAEYFKQLAENCAGVPPIYAVAEKILSTGEPLRQDWAIHGTTGYDFLNDLNGLFVDSQNAQRFKKLYARFVESDELFFDVVYESKKLIIMTSMASELNMLARELNRISEANRRYRDFTLDSLQEALREVVACFPVYRTYLSPRGWDEFDQKSIDTALARALRRNPAMEASVFRFIREMLLPDNIAGLPPKEYQDRVQFAMKFQQYTGPLQAKGLEDTAFYRHGPLISLNEVGGDPARFGRSPAEFHQANLQRREFWPLTMMATTTHDTKRGEDGRARVNVLSEIPDLWRANLARWARTNAGMRTLLEGKPAPDRSDEYLFYQALLSAWPADAAEEPEPEFVERTLQFMQKAIKEKKLYTSWIRPSEEYDSAMASFVRHALTGSGSKRFLRLFLPFHRRIAWLGMLNSLAQVVLKLSSPGVPDFFQGTELWDLSFVDPDNRRPVDFGRRRCLLEKMEPLLGSSCPDAATAAVEEMLARWQDGRIKLYLTAAGLRLRRKMAALFLEGNYLPLSVAGQNQEHVVAFARNLGAQSIIAVVPRLVARLTGESSLLPVGQEVWKETTIALPAELTEHVYQNVLTHIPVLPAGPSHRYQIPVAAALNVCPVAILRGEREPNSKPASTPPALTIGES
;
A
#
# COMPACT_ATOMS: atom_id res chain seq x y z
N MET A 1 -21.87 -3.11 13.32
CA MET A 1 -22.92 -2.26 12.69
C MET A 1 -22.47 -2.03 11.26
N THR A 2 -23.37 -2.11 10.27
CA THR A 2 -23.00 -1.81 8.87
C THR A 2 -22.84 -0.30 8.68
N ALA A 3 -21.99 0.13 7.72
CA ALA A 3 -21.84 1.54 7.41
C ALA A 3 -23.17 2.16 6.95
N PRO A 4 -23.53 3.37 7.43
CA PRO A 4 -24.65 4.13 6.87
C PRO A 4 -24.34 4.59 5.44
N ILE A 5 -25.37 4.75 4.60
CA ILE A 5 -25.21 5.33 3.26
C ILE A 5 -24.60 6.73 3.38
N PRO A 6 -23.51 7.04 2.66
CA PRO A 6 -22.84 8.32 2.79
C PRO A 6 -23.72 9.45 2.23
N ALA A 7 -23.71 10.60 2.88
CA ALA A 7 -24.45 11.78 2.44
C ALA A 7 -23.97 12.28 1.07
N ARG A 8 -22.67 12.11 0.78
CA ARG A 8 -22.07 12.29 -0.54
C ARG A 8 -21.43 10.97 -0.98
N ALA A 9 -22.16 10.19 -1.77
CA ALA A 9 -21.64 8.97 -2.37
C ALA A 9 -20.71 9.30 -3.55
N PRO A 10 -19.44 8.85 -3.55
CA PRO A 10 -18.55 9.08 -4.66
C PRO A 10 -19.01 8.38 -5.94
N VAL A 11 -18.94 9.08 -7.07
CA VAL A 11 -19.22 8.47 -8.40
C VAL A 11 -17.94 8.03 -9.10
N SER A 12 -16.83 8.70 -8.78
CA SER A 12 -15.47 8.47 -9.27
C SER A 12 -14.47 9.25 -8.42
N SER A 13 -13.29 8.68 -8.16
CA SER A 13 -12.21 9.35 -7.43
C SER A 13 -10.96 9.56 -8.29
N TYR A 14 -10.18 10.58 -7.94
CA TYR A 14 -8.87 10.85 -8.54
C TYR A 14 -7.81 11.01 -7.45
N ARG A 15 -6.83 10.10 -7.42
CA ARG A 15 -5.75 10.09 -6.42
C ARG A 15 -4.68 11.13 -6.75
N LEU A 16 -4.42 12.04 -5.81
CA LEU A 16 -3.38 13.06 -5.85
C LEU A 16 -2.31 12.79 -4.79
N GLN A 17 -1.04 12.83 -5.19
CA GLN A 17 0.13 12.69 -4.32
C GLN A 17 0.64 14.07 -3.91
N PHE A 18 0.36 14.48 -2.68
CA PHE A 18 0.86 15.72 -2.08
C PHE A 18 2.28 15.54 -1.55
N HIS A 19 3.13 16.51 -1.83
CA HIS A 19 4.49 16.65 -1.30
C HIS A 19 4.96 18.09 -1.53
N ALA A 20 6.18 18.45 -1.13
CA ALA A 20 6.71 19.82 -1.30
C ALA A 20 6.75 20.33 -2.76
N GLY A 21 6.60 19.44 -3.75
CA GLY A 21 6.56 19.78 -5.18
C GLY A 21 5.15 19.71 -5.80
N PHE A 22 4.13 19.39 -5.01
CA PHE A 22 2.71 19.41 -5.39
C PHE A 22 1.88 19.75 -4.13
N THR A 23 1.62 21.05 -3.96
CA THR A 23 1.07 21.69 -2.76
C THR A 23 -0.45 21.90 -2.84
N PHE A 24 -1.06 22.49 -1.81
CA PHE A 24 -2.47 22.91 -1.84
C PHE A 24 -2.78 23.90 -2.98
N GLN A 25 -1.83 24.79 -3.30
CA GLN A 25 -2.00 25.75 -4.41
C GLN A 25 -2.00 25.05 -5.77
N ASP A 26 -1.10 24.09 -5.96
CA ASP A 26 -1.03 23.29 -7.20
C ASP A 26 -2.30 22.43 -7.37
N ALA A 27 -2.76 21.80 -6.29
CA ALA A 27 -4.00 21.04 -6.29
C ALA A 27 -5.22 21.92 -6.59
N THR A 28 -5.28 23.13 -6.02
CA THR A 28 -6.32 24.14 -6.29
C THR A 28 -6.38 24.50 -7.77
N ALA A 29 -5.21 24.77 -8.38
CA ALA A 29 -5.11 25.09 -9.81
C ALA A 29 -5.52 23.93 -10.74
N LEU A 30 -5.52 22.70 -10.23
CA LEU A 30 -5.90 21.48 -10.95
C LEU A 30 -7.40 21.18 -10.90
N LEU A 31 -8.13 21.65 -9.87
CA LEU A 31 -9.56 21.32 -9.68
C LEU A 31 -10.46 21.62 -10.90
N PRO A 32 -10.30 22.73 -11.65
CA PRO A 32 -11.09 22.96 -12.86
C PRO A 32 -10.91 21.87 -13.91
N TYR A 33 -9.70 21.32 -14.04
CA TYR A 33 -9.41 20.22 -14.95
C TYR A 33 -10.08 18.93 -14.50
N LEU A 34 -9.99 18.56 -13.22
CA LEU A 34 -10.60 17.35 -12.69
C LEU A 34 -12.14 17.38 -12.82
N SER A 35 -12.75 18.52 -12.52
CA SER A 35 -14.21 18.69 -12.68
C SER A 35 -14.63 18.58 -14.15
N ARG A 36 -13.85 19.14 -15.09
CA ARG A 36 -14.08 18.99 -16.54
C ARG A 36 -13.82 17.57 -17.04
N LEU A 37 -12.87 16.85 -16.47
CA LEU A 37 -12.63 15.44 -16.79
C LEU A 37 -13.85 14.59 -16.39
N GLY A 38 -14.58 14.99 -15.35
CA GLY A 38 -15.80 14.34 -14.87
C GLY A 38 -15.65 13.68 -13.50
N ILE A 39 -14.53 13.93 -12.81
CA ILE A 39 -14.26 13.46 -11.45
C ILE A 39 -15.24 14.09 -10.47
N THR A 40 -15.58 13.35 -9.41
CA THR A 40 -16.48 13.81 -8.34
C THR A 40 -15.77 13.94 -7.00
N GLU A 41 -14.69 13.20 -6.75
CA GLU A 41 -13.91 13.24 -5.51
C GLU A 41 -12.40 13.33 -5.77
N CYS A 42 -11.74 14.26 -5.07
CA CYS A 42 -10.29 14.30 -4.96
C CYS A 42 -9.86 13.38 -3.81
N TYR A 43 -9.15 12.31 -4.14
CA TYR A 43 -8.57 11.40 -3.18
C TYR A 43 -7.14 11.84 -2.86
N CYS A 44 -6.96 12.55 -1.75
CA CYS A 44 -5.68 13.16 -1.39
C CYS A 44 -4.86 12.16 -0.57
N SER A 45 -3.55 12.07 -0.84
CA SER A 45 -2.58 11.44 0.08
C SER A 45 -2.59 12.11 1.47
N PRO A 46 -1.89 11.55 2.47
CA PRO A 46 -1.92 12.11 3.82
C PRO A 46 -1.53 13.60 3.84
N LEU A 47 -2.34 14.42 4.52
CA LEU A 47 -2.17 15.87 4.60
C LEU A 47 -1.64 16.34 5.97
N LEU A 48 -1.58 15.46 6.96
CA LEU A 48 -1.10 15.77 8.31
C LEU A 48 0.43 15.85 8.31
N ALA A 49 0.99 16.54 9.30
CA ALA A 49 2.43 16.73 9.39
C ALA A 49 3.18 15.40 9.41
N ALA A 50 4.12 15.27 8.48
CA ALA A 50 5.01 14.14 8.32
C ALA A 50 6.46 14.55 8.64
N ARG A 51 7.41 13.64 8.50
CA ARG A 51 8.83 13.98 8.54
C ARG A 51 9.15 15.06 7.49
N SER A 52 10.09 15.94 7.82
CA SER A 52 10.57 16.96 6.88
C SER A 52 11.02 16.33 5.56
N HIS A 53 10.63 16.93 4.45
CA HIS A 53 10.91 16.48 3.09
C HIS A 53 10.33 15.11 2.71
N SER A 54 9.28 14.67 3.42
CA SER A 54 8.58 13.44 3.06
C SER A 54 8.00 13.52 1.63
N PRO A 55 8.32 12.54 0.76
CA PRO A 55 7.78 12.51 -0.60
C PRO A 55 6.36 11.91 -0.68
N HIS A 56 5.78 11.49 0.45
CA HIS A 56 4.54 10.70 0.46
C HIS A 56 3.58 10.96 1.62
N GLY A 57 4.05 11.47 2.77
CA GLY A 57 3.22 11.80 3.93
C GLY A 57 2.85 10.65 4.87
N TYR A 58 3.16 9.38 4.56
CA TYR A 58 2.85 8.23 5.44
C TYR A 58 3.65 8.16 6.75
N ASP A 59 4.79 8.82 6.81
CA ASP A 59 5.66 8.99 7.97
C ASP A 59 5.18 10.14 8.87
N ILE A 60 3.95 10.01 9.37
CA ILE A 60 3.29 11.01 10.21
C ILE A 60 4.10 11.31 11.46
N SER A 61 4.38 12.59 11.69
CA SER A 61 5.11 13.08 12.87
C SER A 61 4.19 13.81 13.86
N ASP A 62 3.08 14.40 13.40
CA ASP A 62 2.10 15.06 14.26
C ASP A 62 0.69 15.04 13.65
N HIS A 63 -0.22 14.29 14.27
CA HIS A 63 -1.62 14.20 13.86
C HIS A 63 -2.45 15.48 14.10
N THR A 64 -1.92 16.43 14.87
CA THR A 64 -2.69 17.58 15.36
C THR A 64 -2.63 18.81 14.46
N ARG A 65 -1.83 18.76 13.39
CA ARG A 65 -1.65 19.86 12.42
C ARG A 65 -1.47 19.35 10.99
N LEU A 66 -1.75 20.24 10.03
CA LEU A 66 -1.43 20.02 8.62
C LEU A 66 0.09 20.05 8.38
N ASN A 67 0.53 19.39 7.33
CA ASN A 67 1.93 19.42 6.93
C ASN A 67 2.32 20.82 6.40
N PRO A 68 3.25 21.53 7.05
CA PRO A 68 3.63 22.88 6.64
C PRO A 68 4.30 22.93 5.25
N GLU A 69 4.86 21.82 4.75
CA GLU A 69 5.44 21.77 3.41
C GLU A 69 4.39 21.74 2.29
N LEU A 70 3.12 21.47 2.62
CA LEU A 70 2.02 21.48 1.65
C LEU A 70 1.38 22.86 1.51
N GLY A 71 1.69 23.81 2.40
CA GLY A 71 1.14 25.16 2.45
C GLY A 71 0.67 25.55 3.85
N SER A 72 0.19 26.78 3.97
CA SER A 72 -0.42 27.33 5.18
C SER A 72 -1.85 26.80 5.39
N GLU A 73 -2.41 27.03 6.58
CA GLU A 73 -3.84 26.76 6.82
C GLU A 73 -4.74 27.56 5.85
N ALA A 74 -4.34 28.79 5.48
CA ALA A 74 -5.06 29.59 4.50
C ALA A 74 -5.07 28.93 3.11
N ASP A 75 -3.95 28.34 2.68
CA ASP A 75 -3.88 27.60 1.41
C ASP A 75 -4.80 26.37 1.42
N PHE A 76 -4.93 25.69 2.57
CA PHE A 76 -5.88 24.59 2.73
C PHE A 76 -7.35 25.06 2.71
N GLU A 77 -7.64 26.23 3.28
CA GLU A 77 -8.98 26.83 3.20
C GLU A 77 -9.34 27.21 1.76
N ASP A 78 -8.41 27.81 1.01
CA ASP A 78 -8.59 28.13 -0.41
C ASP A 78 -8.82 26.86 -1.25
N PHE A 79 -8.04 25.81 -0.99
CA PHE A 79 -8.25 24.49 -1.61
C PHE A 79 -9.63 23.91 -1.28
N SER A 80 -10.06 24.00 -0.02
CA SER A 80 -11.36 23.52 0.45
C SER A 80 -12.53 24.30 -0.17
N ALA A 81 -12.39 25.61 -0.32
CA ALA A 81 -13.37 26.46 -0.99
C ALA A 81 -13.47 26.11 -2.48
N ALA A 82 -12.32 25.96 -3.15
CA ALA A 82 -12.28 25.62 -4.57
C ALA A 82 -12.84 24.22 -4.87
N LEU A 83 -12.66 23.25 -3.96
CA LEU A 83 -13.34 21.96 -4.05
C LEU A 83 -14.87 22.12 -4.09
N SER A 84 -15.40 22.96 -3.20
CA SER A 84 -16.83 23.26 -3.14
C SER A 84 -17.33 23.97 -4.40
N ASP A 85 -16.59 24.97 -4.89
CA ASP A 85 -16.91 25.72 -6.12
C ASP A 85 -17.00 24.82 -7.36
N HIS A 86 -16.18 23.77 -7.40
CA HIS A 86 -16.18 22.79 -8.49
C HIS A 86 -17.07 21.56 -8.24
N ASN A 87 -17.79 21.53 -7.10
CA ASN A 87 -18.59 20.42 -6.61
C ASN A 87 -17.80 19.11 -6.56
N LEU A 88 -16.59 19.17 -6.01
CA LEU A 88 -15.69 18.05 -5.76
C LEU A 88 -15.68 17.75 -4.26
N GLY A 89 -15.78 16.47 -3.90
CA GLY A 89 -15.58 16.01 -2.53
C GLY A 89 -14.09 15.77 -2.25
N LEU A 90 -13.73 15.70 -0.97
CA LEU A 90 -12.40 15.30 -0.52
C LEU A 90 -12.47 13.95 0.19
N ILE A 91 -11.70 12.99 -0.32
CA ILE A 91 -11.38 11.73 0.36
C ILE A 91 -9.97 11.88 0.91
N LEU A 92 -9.83 11.90 2.24
CA LEU A 92 -8.54 12.03 2.91
C LEU A 92 -7.96 10.65 3.19
N ASP A 93 -6.72 10.43 2.77
CA ASP A 93 -5.92 9.31 3.24
C ASP A 93 -5.43 9.54 4.67
N PHE A 94 -5.78 8.63 5.57
CA PHE A 94 -5.46 8.71 6.99
C PHE A 94 -4.63 7.50 7.42
N VAL A 95 -3.61 7.74 8.23
CA VAL A 95 -2.65 6.72 8.69
C VAL A 95 -2.88 6.42 10.17
N PRO A 96 -3.71 5.40 10.53
CA PRO A 96 -4.02 5.09 11.92
C PRO A 96 -2.99 4.17 12.58
N ASN A 97 -2.19 3.43 11.82
CA ASN A 97 -1.43 2.31 12.39
C ASN A 97 -0.10 2.73 13.06
N HIS A 98 0.53 3.80 12.58
CA HIS A 98 1.93 4.09 12.91
C HIS A 98 2.28 5.58 12.77
N MET A 99 3.42 5.96 13.37
CA MET A 99 4.04 7.29 13.26
C MET A 99 5.55 7.19 13.06
N ALA A 100 6.15 8.23 12.52
CA ALA A 100 7.60 8.37 12.39
C ALA A 100 8.29 8.45 13.75
N VAL A 101 9.34 7.66 13.97
CA VAL A 101 10.21 7.74 15.16
C VAL A 101 11.31 8.78 15.01
N ASP A 102 10.97 9.94 14.45
CA ASP A 102 11.89 11.09 14.37
C ASP A 102 11.71 11.96 15.62
N PRO A 103 12.68 12.00 16.55
CA PRO A 103 12.57 12.76 17.80
C PRO A 103 12.63 14.28 17.61
N VAL A 104 12.90 14.78 16.40
CA VAL A 104 12.82 16.21 16.10
C VAL A 104 11.40 16.63 15.74
N SER A 105 10.73 15.87 14.86
CA SER A 105 9.38 16.21 14.41
C SER A 105 8.25 15.56 15.23
N ASN A 106 8.48 14.40 15.85
CA ASN A 106 7.50 13.68 16.65
C ASN A 106 7.68 13.94 18.15
N ARG A 107 6.86 14.86 18.67
CA ARG A 107 6.87 15.25 20.09
C ARG A 107 6.51 14.12 21.04
N TRP A 108 5.62 13.21 20.63
CA TRP A 108 5.21 12.07 21.48
C TRP A 108 6.36 11.09 21.62
N TRP A 109 7.02 10.77 20.50
CA TRP A 109 8.19 9.90 20.52
C TRP A 109 9.35 10.52 21.30
N ARG A 110 9.64 11.82 21.09
CA ARG A 110 10.69 12.52 21.86
C ARG A 110 10.46 12.43 23.37
N ASP A 111 9.24 12.66 23.83
CA ASP A 111 8.90 12.60 25.25
C ASP A 111 9.05 11.18 25.82
N VAL A 112 8.74 10.15 25.02
CA VAL A 112 8.97 8.74 25.37
C VAL A 112 10.46 8.41 25.45
N LEU A 113 11.28 8.90 24.53
CA LEU A 113 12.75 8.71 24.62
C LEU A 113 13.33 9.39 25.86
N GLU A 114 12.82 10.56 26.22
CA GLU A 114 13.32 11.29 27.39
C GLU A 114 12.90 10.64 28.72
N ASN A 115 11.67 10.12 28.81
CA ASN A 115 11.07 9.72 30.08
C ASN A 115 10.76 8.23 30.23
N GLY A 116 10.92 7.42 29.17
CA GLY A 116 10.65 5.99 29.22
C GLY A 116 9.20 5.64 29.57
N PRO A 117 8.97 4.59 30.37
CA PRO A 117 7.64 4.24 30.88
C PRO A 117 6.89 5.37 31.61
N SER A 118 7.62 6.34 32.17
CA SER A 118 7.02 7.52 32.84
C SER A 118 6.46 8.56 31.88
N SER A 119 6.60 8.39 30.56
CA SER A 119 5.93 9.27 29.60
C SER A 119 4.42 8.97 29.58
N PRO A 120 3.53 9.97 29.60
CA PRO A 120 2.12 9.75 29.31
C PRO A 120 1.87 9.35 27.86
N TYR A 121 2.86 9.47 26.98
CA TYR A 121 2.78 8.94 25.62
C TYR A 121 3.39 7.54 25.52
N ALA A 122 3.90 6.95 26.61
CA ALA A 122 4.46 5.59 26.59
C ALA A 122 3.41 4.56 26.14
N HIS A 123 2.14 4.75 26.53
CA HIS A 123 1.03 3.90 26.11
C HIS A 123 0.52 4.20 24.70
N PHE A 124 0.94 5.30 24.06
CA PHE A 124 0.56 5.62 22.69
C PHE A 124 1.23 4.66 21.69
N PHE A 125 2.44 4.22 21.98
CA PHE A 125 3.23 3.33 21.15
C PHE A 125 3.17 1.89 21.66
N ASP A 126 3.30 0.94 20.75
CA ASP A 126 3.30 -0.49 21.08
C ASP A 126 4.74 -0.96 21.36
N ILE A 127 5.19 -0.74 22.61
CA ILE A 127 6.55 -1.02 23.11
C ILE A 127 6.50 -2.19 24.11
N ASP A 128 7.38 -3.17 23.93
CA ASP A 128 7.67 -4.20 24.92
C ASP A 128 8.76 -3.72 25.89
N TRP A 129 8.31 -3.31 27.07
CA TRP A 129 9.16 -2.84 28.17
C TRP A 129 9.80 -3.97 28.98
N ASP A 130 9.44 -5.24 28.74
CA ASP A 130 10.03 -6.43 29.36
C ASP A 130 10.46 -7.47 28.30
N PRO A 131 11.43 -7.12 27.43
CA PRO A 131 11.88 -7.99 26.34
C PRO A 131 12.77 -9.14 26.82
N VAL A 132 13.10 -10.09 25.91
CA VAL A 132 14.02 -11.24 26.15
C VAL A 132 15.33 -10.83 26.79
N LYS A 133 15.87 -9.68 26.37
CA LYS A 133 17.17 -9.18 26.78
C LYS A 133 17.05 -8.35 28.07
N PRO A 134 17.61 -8.80 29.21
CA PRO A 134 17.49 -8.08 30.49
C PRO A 134 18.03 -6.65 30.44
N GLU A 135 19.07 -6.39 29.64
CA GLU A 135 19.68 -5.07 29.47
C GLU A 135 18.75 -4.06 28.77
N LEU A 136 17.66 -4.53 28.16
CA LEU A 136 16.63 -3.70 27.54
C LEU A 136 15.38 -3.52 28.43
N MET A 137 15.35 -4.08 29.64
CA MET A 137 14.23 -3.90 30.56
C MET A 137 14.03 -2.40 30.87
N GLY A 138 12.82 -1.89 30.63
CA GLY A 138 12.49 -0.48 30.81
C GLY A 138 13.13 0.49 29.79
N LYS A 139 13.80 -0.02 28.74
CA LYS A 139 14.47 0.78 27.71
C LYS A 139 13.94 0.52 26.32
N ILE A 140 14.09 1.50 25.42
CA ILE A 140 13.81 1.36 23.99
C ILE A 140 15.10 1.10 23.22
N LEU A 141 15.16 0.08 22.38
CA LEU A 141 16.28 -0.08 21.45
C LEU A 141 16.15 0.91 20.30
N LEU A 142 17.16 1.78 20.10
CA LEU A 142 17.25 2.71 18.97
C LEU A 142 18.34 2.25 17.98
N PRO A 143 17.96 1.58 16.88
CA PRO A 143 18.89 1.06 15.89
C PRO A 143 19.27 2.11 14.83
N ILE A 144 19.93 3.19 15.27
CA ILE A 144 20.22 4.37 14.44
C ILE A 144 21.71 4.55 14.10
N LEU A 145 22.61 3.78 14.73
CA LEU A 145 24.04 3.95 14.50
C LEU A 145 24.45 3.28 13.18
N GLY A 146 25.35 3.94 12.45
CA GLY A 146 25.90 3.44 11.18
C GLY A 146 26.97 2.36 11.38
N GLU A 147 27.44 2.18 12.60
CA GLU A 147 28.44 1.20 13.01
C GLU A 147 28.19 0.69 14.43
N GLN A 148 29.08 -0.17 14.94
CA GLN A 148 28.99 -0.72 16.29
C GLN A 148 29.06 0.39 17.35
N TYR A 149 28.25 0.27 18.41
CA TYR A 149 28.12 1.30 19.46
C TYR A 149 29.46 1.80 20.00
N GLY A 150 30.35 0.88 20.41
CA GLY A 150 31.65 1.27 20.96
C GLY A 150 32.51 2.04 19.96
N VAL A 151 32.46 1.68 18.68
CA VAL A 151 33.23 2.38 17.64
C VAL A 151 32.66 3.78 17.38
N ALA A 152 31.33 3.92 17.30
CA ALA A 152 30.69 5.23 17.16
C ALA A 152 30.99 6.16 18.34
N LEU A 153 30.98 5.60 19.57
CA LEU A 153 31.31 6.31 20.79
C LEU A 153 32.79 6.77 20.79
N GLU A 154 33.73 5.84 20.61
CA GLU A 154 35.17 6.10 20.67
C GLU A 154 35.70 6.99 19.53
N ASN A 155 34.97 7.04 18.41
CA ASN A 155 35.23 7.99 17.31
C ASN A 155 34.71 9.41 17.63
N GLY A 156 34.07 9.62 18.78
CA GLY A 156 33.50 10.92 19.19
C GLY A 156 32.31 11.36 18.33
N GLN A 157 31.62 10.42 17.68
CA GLN A 157 30.44 10.71 16.85
C GLN A 157 29.18 10.97 17.68
N ILE A 158 29.17 10.46 18.93
CA ILE A 158 28.12 10.68 19.91
C ILE A 158 28.58 11.78 20.87
N GLN A 159 27.84 12.88 20.95
CA GLN A 159 28.24 14.05 21.73
C GLN A 159 27.08 14.67 22.50
N ILE A 160 27.32 15.03 23.76
CA ILE A 160 26.43 15.88 24.53
C ILE A 160 26.65 17.33 24.11
N ARG A 161 25.57 18.09 23.99
CA ARG A 161 25.58 19.55 23.90
C ARG A 161 24.68 20.14 24.97
N PHE A 162 25.09 21.27 25.52
CA PHE A 162 24.32 22.04 26.49
C PHE A 162 23.93 23.38 25.87
N GLN A 163 22.65 23.72 25.90
CA GLN A 163 22.14 25.00 25.43
C GLN A 163 20.93 25.41 26.28
N GLU A 164 20.96 26.64 26.81
CA GLU A 164 19.81 27.26 27.50
C GLU A 164 19.19 26.42 28.64
N GLY A 165 20.00 25.66 29.37
CA GLY A 165 19.53 24.80 30.47
C GLY A 165 19.09 23.40 30.05
N GLU A 166 19.19 23.04 28.77
CA GLU A 166 18.88 21.71 28.24
C GLU A 166 20.15 20.97 27.80
N PHE A 167 20.19 19.67 28.09
CA PHE A 167 21.21 18.76 27.55
C PHE A 167 20.58 17.91 26.45
N SER A 168 21.24 17.87 25.29
CA SER A 168 20.84 17.03 24.17
C SER A 168 22.01 16.15 23.72
N LEU A 169 21.69 14.95 23.26
CA LEU A 169 22.65 14.03 22.69
C LEU A 169 22.60 14.12 21.16
N TYR A 170 23.75 14.28 20.53
CA TYR A 170 23.90 14.39 19.09
C TYR A 170 24.63 13.18 18.53
N TYR A 171 24.07 12.61 17.46
CA TYR A 171 24.76 11.67 16.58
C TYR A 171 24.71 12.25 15.16
N PHE A 172 25.81 12.89 14.75
CA PHE A 172 25.83 13.82 13.61
C PHE A 172 24.74 14.91 13.76
N GLU A 173 23.78 14.96 12.84
CA GLU A 173 22.67 15.92 12.84
C GLU A 173 21.48 15.48 13.71
N LEU A 174 21.44 14.19 14.11
CA LEU A 174 20.32 13.69 14.91
C LEU A 174 20.42 14.21 16.34
N ASN A 175 19.36 14.89 16.80
CA ASN A 175 19.21 15.37 18.17
C ASN A 175 18.27 14.44 18.96
N LEU A 176 18.81 13.81 20.00
CA LEU A 176 18.08 12.98 20.96
C LEU A 176 17.98 13.70 22.32
N PRO A 177 16.85 13.59 23.02
CA PRO A 177 16.71 14.13 24.36
C PRO A 177 17.51 13.29 25.36
N LEU A 178 18.13 13.93 26.36
CA LEU A 178 18.63 13.22 27.53
C LEU A 178 17.58 13.26 28.64
N ASN A 179 17.41 12.15 29.35
CA ASN A 179 16.59 12.11 30.56
C ASN A 179 17.12 13.16 31.56
N PHE A 180 16.30 14.16 31.86
CA PHE A 180 16.76 15.31 32.63
C PHE A 180 17.25 14.92 34.04
N ARG A 181 16.62 13.91 34.66
CA ARG A 181 17.06 13.37 35.94
C ARG A 181 18.45 12.71 35.84
N ALA A 182 18.75 12.00 34.76
CA ALA A 182 20.06 11.39 34.52
C ALA A 182 21.20 12.43 34.40
N THR A 183 20.90 13.65 33.93
CA THR A 183 21.90 14.73 33.81
C THR A 183 22.54 15.14 35.14
N ARG A 184 21.95 14.77 36.29
CA ARG A 184 22.53 14.95 37.63
C ARG A 184 23.95 14.37 37.75
N VAL A 185 24.27 13.31 37.01
CA VAL A 185 25.61 12.68 37.01
C VAL A 185 26.63 13.62 36.37
N LEU A 186 26.27 14.24 35.25
CA LEU A 186 27.09 15.25 34.57
C LEU A 186 27.22 16.52 35.42
N LEU A 187 26.12 17.00 35.98
CA LEU A 187 26.11 18.20 36.84
C LEU A 187 26.94 18.01 38.12
N ARG A 188 27.00 16.79 38.68
CA ARG A 188 27.78 16.47 39.88
C ARG A 188 29.27 16.25 39.59
N HIS A 189 29.67 16.06 38.33
CA HIS A 189 31.06 15.82 38.00
C HIS A 189 31.94 17.01 38.43
N LYS A 190 33.00 16.73 39.19
CA LYS A 190 33.90 17.74 39.78
C LYS A 190 33.21 18.79 40.67
N LEU A 191 32.09 18.43 41.34
CA LEU A 191 31.38 19.33 42.26
C LEU A 191 32.29 19.92 43.35
N GLU A 192 33.20 19.14 43.93
CA GLU A 192 34.16 19.61 44.95
C GLU A 192 35.04 20.77 44.45
N SER A 193 35.39 20.76 43.15
CA SER A 193 36.14 21.85 42.53
C SER A 193 35.31 23.12 42.43
N LEU A 194 34.03 22.99 42.04
CA LEU A 194 33.10 24.12 41.96
C LEU A 194 32.83 24.73 43.35
N GLU A 195 32.65 23.89 44.36
CA GLU A 195 32.49 24.32 45.76
C GLU A 195 33.70 25.10 46.26
N ALA A 196 34.91 24.64 45.92
CA ALA A 196 36.16 25.34 46.25
C ALA A 196 36.29 26.70 45.52
N THR A 197 35.74 26.83 44.32
CA THR A 197 35.77 28.09 43.54
C THR A 197 34.73 29.11 44.03
N CYS A 198 33.48 28.68 44.25
CA CYS A 198 32.38 29.58 44.61
C CYS A 198 32.35 29.92 46.11
N GLY A 199 32.89 29.09 47.00
CA GLY A 199 32.79 29.28 48.44
C GLY A 199 31.37 29.01 48.99
N PRO A 200 31.23 28.67 50.29
CA PRO A 200 30.00 28.06 50.84
C PRO A 200 28.80 29.02 50.97
N GLU A 201 29.03 30.34 50.87
CA GLU A 201 27.99 31.37 50.96
C GLU A 201 27.52 31.87 49.60
N ASP A 202 28.09 31.37 48.49
CA ASP A 202 27.70 31.81 47.15
C ASP A 202 26.24 31.44 46.83
N PRO A 203 25.40 32.43 46.46
CA PRO A 203 23.97 32.19 46.23
C PRO A 203 23.71 31.33 44.98
N HIS A 204 24.59 31.39 43.98
CA HIS A 204 24.48 30.58 42.76
C HIS A 204 24.86 29.12 43.04
N LEU A 205 25.88 28.86 43.86
CA LEU A 205 26.24 27.51 44.31
C LEU A 205 25.10 26.88 45.12
N ARG A 206 24.46 27.64 46.03
CA ARG A 206 23.31 27.15 46.79
C ARG A 206 22.13 26.77 45.89
N GLU A 207 21.85 27.59 44.88
CA GLU A 207 20.82 27.29 43.89
C GLU A 207 21.17 26.03 43.07
N PHE A 208 22.44 25.89 42.65
CA PHE A 208 22.94 24.70 41.95
C PHE A 208 22.73 23.42 42.77
N LEU A 209 23.13 23.44 44.04
CA LEU A 209 22.95 22.31 44.97
C LEU A 209 21.47 22.01 45.22
N SER A 210 20.62 23.04 45.28
CA SER A 210 19.17 22.89 45.40
C SER A 210 18.54 22.22 44.17
N ILE A 211 19.00 22.56 42.95
CA ILE A 211 18.59 21.88 41.71
C ILE A 211 19.03 20.42 41.74
N LEU A 212 20.29 20.14 42.10
CA LEU A 212 20.79 18.76 42.23
C LEU A 212 19.98 17.93 43.23
N PHE A 213 19.65 18.52 44.39
CA PHE A 213 18.80 17.87 45.39
C PHE A 213 17.41 17.56 44.83
N GLN A 214 16.81 18.47 44.07
CA GLN A 214 15.53 18.24 43.41
C GLN A 214 15.62 17.03 42.44
N LEU A 215 16.64 16.96 41.59
CA LEU A 215 16.85 15.86 40.65
C LEU A 215 17.05 14.50 41.36
N ASP A 216 17.71 14.48 42.52
CA ASP A 216 17.90 13.24 43.29
C ASP A 216 16.57 12.65 43.78
N HIS A 217 15.60 13.50 44.12
CA HIS A 217 14.31 13.13 44.74
C HIS A 217 13.16 12.99 43.73
N MET A 218 13.39 13.29 42.45
CA MET A 218 12.39 13.03 41.40
C MET A 218 12.12 11.53 41.25
N PRO A 219 10.87 11.13 40.90
CA PRO A 219 10.56 9.74 40.55
C PRO A 219 11.46 9.16 39.44
N GLY A 220 11.55 7.82 39.41
CA GLY A 220 12.25 7.05 38.37
C GLY A 220 11.59 7.13 37.01
N GLU A 221 12.37 6.88 35.96
CA GLU A 221 11.93 6.76 34.57
C GLU A 221 11.00 5.55 34.34
N THR A 222 11.00 4.58 35.26
CA THR A 222 10.09 3.41 35.26
C THR A 222 8.82 3.61 36.09
N GLU A 223 8.61 4.79 36.69
CA GLU A 223 7.37 5.10 37.41
C GLU A 223 6.18 5.15 36.45
N THR A 224 5.03 4.61 36.87
CA THR A 224 3.83 4.55 36.02
C THR A 224 2.57 5.04 36.74
N ASP A 225 2.64 5.37 38.04
CA ASP A 225 1.54 6.02 38.74
C ASP A 225 1.25 7.41 38.13
N PRO A 226 0.02 7.67 37.64
CA PRO A 226 -0.30 8.91 36.94
C PRO A 226 -0.05 10.18 37.76
N ALA A 227 -0.25 10.13 39.08
CA ALA A 227 -0.04 11.30 39.94
C ALA A 227 1.45 11.60 40.11
N LEU A 228 2.28 10.56 40.30
CA LEU A 228 3.72 10.70 40.40
C LEU A 228 4.37 11.08 39.06
N VAL A 229 3.85 10.57 37.94
CA VAL A 229 4.27 10.98 36.59
C VAL A 229 3.98 12.47 36.36
N GLN A 230 2.80 12.95 36.75
CA GLN A 230 2.44 14.36 36.62
C GLN A 230 3.31 15.25 37.53
N GLU A 231 3.57 14.82 38.77
CA GLU A 231 4.48 15.49 39.68
C GLU A 231 5.90 15.57 39.10
N CYS A 232 6.45 14.45 38.65
CA CYS A 232 7.78 14.35 38.03
C CYS A 232 7.93 15.35 36.88
N ARG A 233 6.94 15.44 35.99
CA ARG A 233 6.96 16.39 34.87
C ARG A 233 6.98 17.85 35.31
N ARG A 234 6.19 18.21 36.32
CA ARG A 234 6.17 19.56 36.87
C ARG A 234 7.51 19.90 37.51
N GLU A 235 8.04 19.01 38.35
CA GLU A 235 9.34 19.21 39.01
C GLU A 235 10.48 19.29 38.00
N ARG A 236 10.44 18.47 36.94
CA ARG A 236 11.39 18.54 35.82
C ARG A 236 11.41 19.93 35.17
N GLN A 237 10.24 20.44 34.78
CA GLN A 237 10.13 21.74 34.14
C GLN A 237 10.67 22.85 35.05
N VAL A 238 10.32 22.82 36.33
CA VAL A 238 10.82 23.77 37.32
C VAL A 238 12.35 23.70 37.44
N ALA A 239 12.92 22.50 37.55
CA ALA A 239 14.36 22.32 37.65
C ALA A 239 15.11 22.81 36.39
N GLN A 240 14.56 22.56 35.19
CA GLN A 240 15.12 23.02 33.92
C GLN A 240 15.10 24.55 33.81
N GLU A 241 13.97 25.20 34.12
CA GLU A 241 13.85 26.67 34.12
C GLU A 241 14.79 27.33 35.13
N ARG A 242 14.95 26.71 36.31
CA ARG A 242 15.90 27.15 37.34
C ARG A 242 17.34 27.03 36.85
N LEU A 243 17.71 25.91 36.23
CA LEU A 243 19.04 25.69 35.66
C LEU A 243 19.34 26.69 34.55
N ALA A 244 18.40 26.92 33.62
CA ALA A 244 18.53 27.90 32.54
C ALA A 244 18.78 29.32 33.09
N ARG A 245 18.03 29.73 34.11
CA ARG A 245 18.22 31.02 34.79
C ARG A 245 19.56 31.08 35.52
N LEU A 246 19.98 29.99 36.16
CA LEU A 246 21.22 29.94 36.91
C LEU A 246 22.44 30.14 36.00
N VAL A 247 22.50 29.45 34.85
CA VAL A 247 23.62 29.57 33.92
C VAL A 247 23.68 30.93 33.24
N GLN A 248 22.55 31.60 33.02
CA GLN A 248 22.51 32.97 32.53
C GLN A 248 23.08 33.98 33.54
N ASN A 249 22.93 33.72 34.84
CA ASN A 249 23.32 34.65 35.91
C ASN A 249 24.67 34.32 36.56
N SER A 250 25.24 33.14 36.32
CA SER A 250 26.53 32.71 36.87
C SER A 250 27.45 32.14 35.78
N PRO A 251 28.38 32.97 35.26
CA PRO A 251 29.38 32.51 34.30
C PRO A 251 30.24 31.36 34.82
N VAL A 252 30.52 31.32 36.14
CA VAL A 252 31.34 30.28 36.76
C VAL A 252 30.65 28.91 36.68
N ILE A 253 29.35 28.86 36.98
CA ILE A 253 28.57 27.61 36.88
C ILE A 253 28.41 27.20 35.41
N HIS A 254 28.17 28.17 34.53
CA HIS A 254 28.08 27.90 33.10
C HIS A 254 29.37 27.27 32.56
N GLU A 255 30.53 27.86 32.86
CA GLU A 255 31.84 27.36 32.45
C GLU A 255 32.12 25.96 33.02
N GLN A 256 31.75 25.70 34.29
CA GLN A 256 31.90 24.38 34.88
C GLN A 256 31.05 23.32 34.15
N ILE A 257 29.81 23.65 33.79
CA ILE A 257 28.95 22.74 33.02
C ILE A 257 29.55 22.47 31.64
N GLU A 258 30.03 23.51 30.93
CA GLU A 258 30.67 23.34 29.63
C GLU A 258 31.94 22.47 29.71
N GLN A 259 32.77 22.66 30.74
CA GLN A 259 33.94 21.82 30.98
C GLN A 259 33.56 20.35 31.28
N ASN A 260 32.47 20.12 32.02
CA ASN A 260 31.96 18.78 32.26
C ASN A 260 31.46 18.14 30.97
N VAL A 261 30.70 18.87 30.14
CA VAL A 261 30.25 18.39 28.82
C VAL A 261 31.43 18.01 27.94
N GLN A 262 32.48 18.85 27.88
CA GLN A 262 33.71 18.54 27.13
C GLN A 262 34.41 17.28 27.66
N THR A 263 34.45 17.10 28.99
CA THR A 263 35.05 15.92 29.61
C THR A 263 34.26 14.65 29.27
N PHE A 264 32.93 14.69 29.33
CA PHE A 264 32.07 13.56 28.98
C PHE A 264 32.18 13.19 27.50
N ASN A 265 32.32 14.16 26.60
CA ASN A 265 32.46 13.91 25.16
C ASN A 265 33.75 13.19 24.76
N GLY A 266 34.66 12.93 25.71
CA GLY A 266 35.86 12.12 25.51
C GLY A 266 36.87 12.74 24.55
N VAL A 267 37.93 11.97 24.28
CA VAL A 267 39.02 12.34 23.39
C VAL A 267 39.28 11.19 22.42
N PRO A 268 39.10 11.40 21.10
CA PRO A 268 39.35 10.36 20.11
C PRO A 268 40.75 9.77 20.23
N GLY A 269 40.84 8.44 20.19
CA GLY A 269 42.08 7.69 20.40
C GLY A 269 42.42 7.38 21.87
N LYS A 270 41.55 7.74 22.83
CA LYS A 270 41.63 7.33 24.24
C LYS A 270 40.30 6.72 24.70
N PRO A 271 40.08 5.41 24.49
CA PRO A 271 38.79 4.76 24.80
C PRO A 271 38.28 5.02 26.22
N GLU A 272 39.14 4.98 27.22
CA GLU A 272 38.80 5.20 28.64
C GLU A 272 38.26 6.61 28.93
N SER A 273 38.46 7.57 28.03
CA SER A 273 37.90 8.92 28.18
C SER A 273 36.40 8.99 27.92
N TYR A 274 35.81 7.94 27.34
CA TYR A 274 34.39 7.84 27.03
C TYR A 274 33.57 7.14 28.11
N ASP A 275 34.20 6.57 29.15
CA ASP A 275 33.52 5.84 30.23
C ASP A 275 32.42 6.68 30.89
N LEU A 276 32.65 7.98 31.11
CA LEU A 276 31.66 8.89 31.69
C LEU A 276 30.41 9.07 30.81
N LEU A 277 30.60 9.17 29.49
CA LEU A 277 29.49 9.24 28.55
C LEU A 277 28.80 7.90 28.41
N HIS A 278 29.54 6.79 28.39
CA HIS A 278 28.96 5.45 28.41
C HIS A 278 28.04 5.25 29.62
N ASP A 279 28.51 5.57 30.82
CA ASP A 279 27.72 5.45 32.05
C ASP A 279 26.46 6.33 32.02
N LEU A 280 26.55 7.56 31.48
CA LEU A 280 25.38 8.42 31.30
C LEU A 280 24.40 7.85 30.27
N LEU A 281 24.89 7.28 29.17
CA LEU A 281 24.08 6.64 28.14
C LEU A 281 23.34 5.41 28.69
N GLU A 282 23.96 4.67 29.60
CA GLU A 282 23.31 3.53 30.27
C GLU A 282 22.17 3.95 31.22
N LEU A 283 22.08 5.22 31.61
CA LEU A 283 20.96 5.76 32.38
C LEU A 283 19.80 6.26 31.51
N GLN A 284 19.93 6.24 30.18
CA GLN A 284 18.86 6.72 29.32
C GLN A 284 17.75 5.68 29.19
N PRO A 285 16.48 6.10 29.04
CA PRO A 285 15.36 5.22 28.71
C PRO A 285 15.42 4.59 27.31
N TYR A 286 16.53 4.80 26.59
CA TYR A 286 16.82 4.19 25.32
C TYR A 286 18.25 3.68 25.27
N ARG A 287 18.49 2.68 24.42
CA ARG A 287 19.81 2.12 24.13
C ARG A 287 20.12 2.31 22.66
N LEU A 288 21.22 3.03 22.38
CA LEU A 288 21.72 3.19 21.02
C LEU A 288 22.34 1.89 20.51
N SER A 289 22.08 1.54 19.27
CA SER A 289 22.64 0.33 18.65
C SER A 289 22.91 0.51 17.16
N TYR A 290 23.78 -0.36 16.65
CA TYR A 290 23.99 -0.52 15.22
C TYR A 290 22.67 -0.89 14.54
N TRP A 291 22.36 -0.29 13.40
CA TRP A 291 21.06 -0.44 12.77
C TRP A 291 20.68 -1.91 12.43
N HIS A 292 21.65 -2.79 12.20
CA HIS A 292 21.41 -4.23 12.00
C HIS A 292 20.87 -4.94 13.25
N THR A 293 21.12 -4.43 14.45
CA THR A 293 20.65 -5.04 15.71
C THR A 293 19.12 -5.05 15.78
N ALA A 294 18.44 -4.15 15.06
CA ALA A 294 16.98 -4.09 14.96
C ALA A 294 16.34 -5.44 14.59
N GLN A 295 17.00 -6.23 13.73
CA GLN A 295 16.44 -7.46 13.17
C GLN A 295 16.05 -8.47 14.25
N HIS A 296 16.77 -8.46 15.38
CA HIS A 296 16.62 -9.45 16.45
C HIS A 296 16.20 -8.86 17.80
N GLU A 297 16.52 -7.60 18.07
CA GLU A 297 16.37 -7.00 19.41
C GLU A 297 15.39 -5.82 19.48
N ILE A 298 14.82 -5.33 18.37
CA ILE A 298 13.87 -4.21 18.44
C ILE A 298 12.65 -4.58 19.27
N ASN A 299 12.27 -3.69 20.18
CA ASN A 299 11.26 -3.96 21.20
C ASN A 299 10.05 -3.03 21.07
N TYR A 300 9.77 -2.52 19.88
CA TYR A 300 8.53 -1.85 19.56
C TYR A 300 7.99 -2.39 18.23
N ARG A 301 6.66 -2.47 18.11
CA ARG A 301 6.02 -2.88 16.86
C ARG A 301 6.33 -1.86 15.78
N ARG A 302 6.75 -2.32 14.61
CA ARG A 302 7.02 -1.49 13.43
C ARG A 302 5.90 -1.56 12.40
N PHE A 303 5.87 -0.61 11.48
CA PHE A 303 5.21 -0.81 10.19
C PHE A 303 6.12 -1.66 9.29
N PHE A 304 5.72 -2.92 9.05
CA PHE A 304 6.55 -3.92 8.38
C PHE A 304 7.91 -4.10 9.07
N ASP A 305 9.01 -3.93 8.33
CA ASP A 305 10.39 -3.97 8.79
C ASP A 305 11.07 -2.58 8.77
N ILE A 306 10.27 -1.50 8.74
CA ILE A 306 10.76 -0.12 8.69
C ILE A 306 10.97 0.38 10.13
N ASN A 307 12.24 0.44 10.55
CA ASN A 307 12.63 0.89 11.90
C ASN A 307 12.14 2.31 12.22
N ASP A 308 12.01 3.14 11.18
CA ASP A 308 11.64 4.55 11.26
C ASP A 308 10.15 4.80 11.53
N LEU A 309 9.32 3.75 11.61
CA LEU A 309 7.87 3.85 11.80
C LEU A 309 7.42 2.95 12.97
N ALA A 310 7.05 3.55 14.11
CA ALA A 310 6.53 2.84 15.27
C ALA A 310 5.01 2.73 15.23
N GLY A 311 4.51 1.54 15.55
CA GLY A 311 3.09 1.25 15.67
C GLY A 311 2.47 1.98 16.87
N ILE A 312 1.32 2.59 16.65
CA ILE A 312 0.51 3.24 17.69
C ILE A 312 -0.70 2.39 18.07
N ARG A 313 -1.16 2.55 19.30
CA ARG A 313 -2.19 1.71 19.93
C ARG A 313 -3.59 2.29 19.74
N MET A 314 -4.12 2.22 18.52
CA MET A 314 -5.46 2.76 18.19
C MET A 314 -6.63 2.08 18.90
N GLU A 315 -6.40 0.93 19.53
CA GLU A 315 -7.37 0.34 20.45
C GLU A 315 -7.56 1.13 21.74
N ASP A 316 -6.63 2.03 22.08
CA ASP A 316 -6.70 2.93 23.22
C ASP A 316 -7.51 4.21 22.85
N PRO A 317 -8.58 4.54 23.59
CA PRO A 317 -9.40 5.71 23.33
C PRO A 317 -8.64 7.04 23.33
N ASP A 318 -7.65 7.21 24.21
CA ASP A 318 -6.89 8.46 24.34
C ASP A 318 -6.02 8.68 23.08
N VAL A 319 -5.46 7.59 22.55
CA VAL A 319 -4.66 7.58 21.32
C VAL A 319 -5.56 7.86 20.10
N PHE A 320 -6.74 7.23 20.05
CA PHE A 320 -7.72 7.48 19.00
C PHE A 320 -8.12 8.95 18.96
N GLU A 321 -8.50 9.53 20.09
CA GLU A 321 -8.93 10.93 20.19
C GLU A 321 -7.81 11.89 19.76
N ALA A 322 -6.59 11.68 20.27
CA ALA A 322 -5.43 12.49 19.95
C ALA A 322 -5.08 12.46 18.46
N ALA A 323 -5.16 11.29 17.81
CA ALA A 323 -4.83 11.13 16.40
C ALA A 323 -5.94 11.62 15.44
N HIS A 324 -7.21 11.46 15.82
CA HIS A 324 -8.34 11.80 14.93
C HIS A 324 -8.87 13.23 15.14
N GLY A 325 -8.45 13.93 16.19
CA GLY A 325 -9.00 15.23 16.56
C GLY A 325 -9.06 16.25 15.42
N LEU A 326 -7.97 16.43 14.65
CA LEU A 326 -7.95 17.36 13.52
C LEU A 326 -8.87 16.91 12.38
N VAL A 327 -8.83 15.63 12.01
CA VAL A 327 -9.62 15.07 10.91
C VAL A 327 -11.11 15.12 11.23
N LEU A 328 -11.51 14.80 12.47
CA LEU A 328 -12.90 14.92 12.93
C LEU A 328 -13.38 16.37 12.88
N ARG A 329 -12.51 17.37 13.13
CA ARG A 329 -12.86 18.78 12.90
C ARG A 329 -13.14 19.06 11.43
N PHE A 330 -12.33 18.56 10.50
CA PHE A 330 -12.58 18.73 9.07
C PHE A 330 -13.85 18.04 8.59
N ILE A 331 -14.16 16.86 9.13
CA ILE A 331 -15.42 16.14 8.88
C ILE A 331 -16.62 16.95 9.38
N ARG A 332 -16.58 17.47 10.62
CA ARG A 332 -17.66 18.29 11.18
C ARG A 332 -17.90 19.59 10.40
N ARG A 333 -16.86 20.15 9.79
CA ARG A 333 -16.94 21.32 8.91
C ARG A 333 -17.46 20.98 7.50
N GLY A 334 -17.60 19.70 7.15
CA GLY A 334 -18.04 19.24 5.83
C GLY A 334 -16.95 19.31 4.75
N VAL A 335 -15.69 19.57 5.11
CA VAL A 335 -14.56 19.65 4.16
C VAL A 335 -14.16 18.24 3.72
N VAL A 336 -13.94 17.33 4.69
CA VAL A 336 -13.65 15.92 4.43
C VAL A 336 -14.97 15.18 4.27
N THR A 337 -15.23 14.69 3.05
CA THR A 337 -16.45 13.93 2.71
C THR A 337 -16.24 12.41 2.72
N GLY A 338 -14.98 11.97 2.78
CA GLY A 338 -14.65 10.60 3.03
C GLY A 338 -13.23 10.34 3.50
N LEU A 339 -12.97 9.11 3.93
CA LEU A 339 -11.68 8.64 4.40
C LEU A 339 -11.23 7.39 3.64
N ARG A 340 -9.95 7.33 3.31
CA ARG A 340 -9.24 6.09 3.01
C ARG A 340 -8.34 5.79 4.19
N LEU A 341 -8.44 4.58 4.73
CA LEU A 341 -7.76 4.18 5.96
C LEU A 341 -6.59 3.29 5.60
N ASP A 342 -5.37 3.79 5.82
CA ASP A 342 -4.11 3.10 5.53
C ASP A 342 -3.89 1.89 6.45
N HIS A 343 -3.39 0.81 5.87
CA HIS A 343 -2.87 -0.36 6.58
C HIS A 343 -3.73 -0.83 7.79
N VAL A 344 -5.03 -0.99 7.57
CA VAL A 344 -5.96 -1.40 8.66
C VAL A 344 -5.63 -2.79 9.22
N ASP A 345 -4.95 -3.62 8.42
CA ASP A 345 -4.46 -4.95 8.83
C ASP A 345 -3.29 -4.88 9.82
N GLY A 346 -2.73 -3.70 10.11
CA GLY A 346 -1.78 -3.49 11.20
C GLY A 346 -2.45 -3.21 12.55
N LEU A 347 -3.74 -2.84 12.58
CA LEU A 347 -4.46 -2.49 13.80
C LEU A 347 -4.73 -3.70 14.70
N PHE A 348 -4.84 -3.46 16.00
CA PHE A 348 -5.10 -4.51 16.97
C PHE A 348 -6.53 -5.07 16.83
N ASP A 349 -7.55 -4.19 16.86
CA ASP A 349 -8.95 -4.50 16.56
C ASP A 349 -9.51 -3.57 15.46
N PRO A 350 -9.35 -3.92 14.17
CA PRO A 350 -9.84 -3.09 13.07
C PRO A 350 -11.36 -2.87 13.12
N ALA A 351 -12.12 -3.87 13.56
CA ALA A 351 -13.56 -3.81 13.59
C ALA A 351 -14.07 -2.84 14.67
N GLU A 352 -13.43 -2.82 15.85
CA GLU A 352 -13.71 -1.81 16.87
C GLU A 352 -13.25 -0.42 16.43
N TYR A 353 -12.09 -0.30 15.75
CA TYR A 353 -11.63 0.97 15.19
C TYR A 353 -12.66 1.59 14.23
N PHE A 354 -13.20 0.82 13.27
CA PHE A 354 -14.23 1.33 12.36
C PHE A 354 -15.52 1.73 13.09
N LYS A 355 -15.89 0.99 14.14
CA LYS A 355 -17.04 1.33 14.97
C LYS A 355 -16.82 2.66 15.71
N GLN A 356 -15.68 2.82 16.37
CA GLN A 356 -15.31 4.07 17.05
C GLN A 356 -15.29 5.26 16.09
N LEU A 357 -14.74 5.07 14.88
CA LEU A 357 -14.75 6.11 13.84
C LEU A 357 -16.17 6.50 13.43
N ALA A 358 -17.05 5.53 13.20
CA ALA A 358 -18.45 5.78 12.86
C ALA A 358 -19.21 6.48 14.00
N GLU A 359 -18.98 6.08 15.26
CA GLU A 359 -19.59 6.70 16.45
C GLU A 359 -19.11 8.15 16.65
N ASN A 360 -17.83 8.43 16.42
CA ASN A 360 -17.28 9.80 16.50
C ASN A 360 -17.73 10.72 15.35
N CYS A 361 -18.27 10.12 14.28
CA CYS A 361 -18.96 10.83 13.21
C CYS A 361 -20.49 10.89 13.44
N ALA A 362 -21.01 10.44 14.59
CA ALA A 362 -22.42 10.60 14.91
C ALA A 362 -22.79 12.09 15.01
N GLY A 363 -23.93 12.47 14.43
CA GLY A 363 -24.41 13.86 14.43
C GLY A 363 -23.90 14.73 13.29
N VAL A 364 -23.03 14.22 12.42
CA VAL A 364 -22.72 14.84 11.11
C VAL A 364 -23.32 14.02 9.97
N PRO A 365 -23.46 14.57 8.75
CA PRO A 365 -23.83 13.77 7.59
C PRO A 365 -22.86 12.58 7.40
N PRO A 366 -23.36 11.35 7.18
CA PRO A 366 -22.51 10.16 7.01
C PRO A 366 -21.42 10.36 5.96
N ILE A 367 -20.18 10.02 6.30
CA ILE A 367 -19.04 10.13 5.39
C ILE A 367 -18.78 8.82 4.65
N TYR A 368 -18.15 8.91 3.49
CA TYR A 368 -17.60 7.74 2.79
C TYR A 368 -16.35 7.23 3.52
N ALA A 369 -16.13 5.92 3.57
CA ALA A 369 -14.99 5.33 4.28
C ALA A 369 -14.60 4.02 3.61
N VAL A 370 -13.33 3.86 3.22
CA VAL A 370 -12.79 2.62 2.67
C VAL A 370 -11.48 2.27 3.35
N ALA A 371 -11.18 0.97 3.39
CA ALA A 371 -9.94 0.47 3.97
C ALA A 371 -8.95 0.06 2.87
N GLU A 372 -7.68 0.42 3.03
CA GLU A 372 -6.62 -0.32 2.36
C GLU A 372 -6.52 -1.71 3.01
N LYS A 373 -7.07 -2.70 2.33
CA LYS A 373 -7.06 -4.09 2.75
C LYS A 373 -6.87 -4.99 1.55
N ILE A 374 -5.87 -5.87 1.63
CA ILE A 374 -5.58 -6.83 0.56
C ILE A 374 -6.36 -8.11 0.79
N LEU A 375 -7.22 -8.49 -0.16
CA LEU A 375 -8.00 -9.72 -0.10
C LEU A 375 -7.26 -10.83 -0.85
N SER A 376 -6.99 -11.92 -0.13
CA SER A 376 -6.42 -13.14 -0.70
C SER A 376 -7.47 -13.89 -1.54
N THR A 377 -7.04 -14.85 -2.37
CA THR A 377 -7.96 -15.63 -3.21
C THR A 377 -9.07 -16.29 -2.36
N GLY A 378 -10.33 -15.89 -2.61
CA GLY A 378 -11.50 -16.43 -1.92
C GLY A 378 -11.76 -15.85 -0.53
N GLU A 379 -10.99 -14.85 -0.10
CA GLU A 379 -11.21 -14.11 1.14
C GLU A 379 -12.35 -13.09 0.96
N PRO A 380 -13.43 -13.16 1.77
CA PRO A 380 -14.44 -12.12 1.78
C PRO A 380 -13.99 -10.93 2.64
N LEU A 381 -14.38 -9.70 2.24
CA LEU A 381 -14.30 -8.57 3.16
C LEU A 381 -15.32 -8.75 4.29
N ARG A 382 -14.91 -8.44 5.52
CA ARG A 382 -15.75 -8.54 6.72
C ARG A 382 -16.98 -7.62 6.59
N GLN A 383 -18.18 -8.22 6.57
CA GLN A 383 -19.43 -7.50 6.34
C GLN A 383 -19.92 -6.71 7.56
N ASP A 384 -19.39 -7.00 8.75
CA ASP A 384 -19.75 -6.31 9.99
C ASP A 384 -18.95 -5.03 10.24
N TRP A 385 -17.99 -4.72 9.36
CA TRP A 385 -17.19 -3.49 9.41
C TRP A 385 -17.98 -2.27 8.95
N ALA A 386 -17.85 -1.16 9.69
CA ALA A 386 -18.51 0.10 9.38
C ALA A 386 -17.76 0.90 8.29
N ILE A 387 -17.49 0.26 7.15
CA ILE A 387 -16.87 0.85 5.95
C ILE A 387 -17.67 0.51 4.68
N HIS A 388 -17.27 1.10 3.55
CA HIS A 388 -17.95 0.97 2.26
C HIS A 388 -17.23 0.05 1.26
N GLY A 389 -16.06 -0.48 1.63
CA GLY A 389 -15.28 -1.40 0.82
C GLY A 389 -13.78 -1.24 0.99
N THR A 390 -13.04 -1.74 0.01
CA THR A 390 -11.58 -1.66 -0.08
C THR A 390 -11.15 -0.50 -0.99
N THR A 391 -9.83 -0.29 -1.10
CA THR A 391 -9.20 0.56 -2.13
C THR A 391 -9.17 -0.06 -3.53
N GLY A 392 -9.61 -1.32 -3.71
CA GLY A 392 -9.91 -1.90 -5.02
C GLY A 392 -8.85 -2.80 -5.67
N TYR A 393 -7.85 -3.30 -4.92
CA TYR A 393 -6.90 -4.31 -5.44
C TYR A 393 -7.59 -5.62 -5.86
N ASP A 394 -8.70 -5.98 -5.22
CA ASP A 394 -9.54 -7.10 -5.61
C ASP A 394 -10.09 -6.89 -7.03
N PHE A 395 -10.66 -5.72 -7.32
CA PHE A 395 -11.13 -5.37 -8.66
C PHE A 395 -9.98 -5.34 -9.68
N LEU A 396 -8.82 -4.79 -9.31
CA LEU A 396 -7.63 -4.77 -10.17
C LEU A 396 -7.29 -6.18 -10.64
N ASN A 397 -7.19 -7.13 -9.71
CA ASN A 397 -6.81 -8.51 -10.00
C ASN A 397 -7.93 -9.29 -10.71
N ASP A 398 -9.20 -9.00 -10.40
CA ASP A 398 -10.36 -9.52 -11.15
C ASP A 398 -10.30 -9.12 -12.63
N LEU A 399 -10.09 -7.83 -12.87
CA LEU A 399 -10.09 -7.23 -14.21
C LEU A 399 -8.86 -7.63 -15.01
N ASN A 400 -7.67 -7.59 -14.41
CA ASN A 400 -6.42 -7.98 -15.07
C ASN A 400 -6.48 -9.45 -15.56
N GLY A 401 -7.04 -10.35 -14.74
CA GLY A 401 -7.17 -11.76 -15.08
C GLY A 401 -8.02 -12.04 -16.32
N LEU A 402 -8.97 -11.16 -16.68
CA LEU A 402 -9.81 -11.33 -17.88
C LEU A 402 -9.01 -11.33 -19.18
N PHE A 403 -7.91 -10.59 -19.20
CA PHE A 403 -7.05 -10.41 -20.37
C PHE A 403 -5.94 -11.47 -20.46
N VAL A 404 -5.92 -12.44 -19.53
CA VAL A 404 -4.97 -13.55 -19.52
C VAL A 404 -5.66 -14.81 -20.05
N ASP A 405 -5.05 -15.45 -21.05
CA ASP A 405 -5.53 -16.71 -21.61
C ASP A 405 -5.18 -17.89 -20.69
N SER A 406 -6.11 -18.25 -19.82
CA SER A 406 -5.97 -19.34 -18.85
C SER A 406 -5.74 -20.71 -19.50
N GLN A 407 -6.10 -20.90 -20.78
CA GLN A 407 -5.88 -22.15 -21.51
C GLN A 407 -4.38 -22.44 -21.69
N ASN A 408 -3.53 -21.41 -21.64
CA ASN A 408 -2.08 -21.55 -21.82
C ASN A 408 -1.29 -21.65 -20.50
N ALA A 409 -1.95 -21.75 -19.33
CA ALA A 409 -1.31 -21.80 -18.01
C ALA A 409 -0.19 -22.86 -17.92
N GLN A 410 -0.49 -24.11 -18.30
CA GLN A 410 0.49 -25.20 -18.26
C GLN A 410 1.62 -25.03 -19.28
N ARG A 411 1.34 -24.40 -20.42
CA ARG A 411 2.37 -24.08 -21.43
C ARG A 411 3.32 -23.02 -20.90
N PHE A 412 2.79 -21.97 -20.27
CA PHE A 412 3.57 -20.92 -19.62
C PHE A 412 4.43 -21.46 -18.48
N LYS A 413 3.87 -22.30 -17.60
CA LYS A 413 4.63 -22.96 -16.53
C LYS A 413 5.84 -23.74 -17.09
N LYS A 414 5.63 -24.56 -18.13
CA LYS A 414 6.69 -25.33 -18.78
C LYS A 414 7.72 -24.44 -19.50
N LEU A 415 7.27 -23.36 -20.13
CA LEU A 415 8.13 -22.40 -20.81
C LEU A 415 9.06 -21.72 -19.80
N TYR A 416 8.48 -21.17 -18.73
CA TYR A 416 9.22 -20.50 -17.67
C TYR A 416 10.23 -21.45 -17.03
N ALA A 417 9.78 -22.62 -16.58
CA ALA A 417 10.65 -23.59 -15.90
C ALA A 417 11.86 -24.02 -16.75
N ARG A 418 11.67 -24.17 -18.06
CA ARG A 418 12.77 -24.47 -18.99
C ARG A 418 13.73 -23.31 -19.21
N PHE A 419 13.24 -22.07 -19.18
CA PHE A 419 14.08 -20.90 -19.40
C PHE A 419 14.91 -20.54 -18.17
N VAL A 420 14.29 -20.59 -16.99
CA VAL A 420 14.97 -20.27 -15.71
C VAL A 420 15.67 -21.47 -15.10
N GLU A 421 15.51 -22.67 -15.69
CA GLU A 421 16.15 -23.92 -15.26
C GLU A 421 15.74 -24.31 -13.81
N SER A 422 14.49 -24.06 -13.44
CA SER A 422 13.90 -24.39 -12.13
C SER A 422 12.42 -24.77 -12.27
N ASP A 423 11.97 -25.79 -11.54
CA ASP A 423 10.58 -26.26 -11.49
C ASP A 423 9.91 -26.02 -10.13
N GLU A 424 10.49 -25.15 -9.29
CA GLU A 424 9.95 -24.78 -7.98
C GLU A 424 8.48 -24.35 -8.07
N LEU A 425 7.67 -24.87 -7.15
CA LEU A 425 6.26 -24.50 -7.04
C LEU A 425 6.15 -23.14 -6.38
N PHE A 426 5.24 -22.30 -6.88
CA PHE A 426 5.02 -20.96 -6.32
C PHE A 426 4.77 -20.98 -4.80
N PHE A 427 4.00 -21.95 -4.32
CA PHE A 427 3.72 -22.10 -2.89
C PHE A 427 4.99 -22.36 -2.05
N ASP A 428 5.96 -23.12 -2.58
CA ASP A 428 7.24 -23.34 -1.91
C ASP A 428 8.08 -22.06 -1.92
N VAL A 429 8.09 -21.33 -3.04
CA VAL A 429 8.77 -20.02 -3.13
C VAL A 429 8.21 -19.03 -2.10
N VAL A 430 6.89 -18.98 -1.92
CA VAL A 430 6.25 -18.11 -0.92
C VAL A 430 6.65 -18.53 0.50
N TYR A 431 6.59 -19.82 0.81
CA TYR A 431 6.97 -20.35 2.12
C TYR A 431 8.43 -20.02 2.45
N GLU A 432 9.37 -20.28 1.54
CA GLU A 432 10.79 -19.97 1.75
C GLU A 432 11.06 -18.46 1.83
N SER A 433 10.32 -17.65 1.04
CA SER A 433 10.43 -16.20 1.10
C SER A 433 9.94 -15.65 2.43
N LYS A 434 8.83 -16.18 2.97
CA LYS A 434 8.36 -15.84 4.31
C LYS A 434 9.37 -16.24 5.38
N LYS A 435 9.92 -17.46 5.32
CA LYS A 435 10.96 -17.88 6.28
C LYS A 435 12.18 -16.97 6.22
N LEU A 436 12.62 -16.58 5.03
CA LEU A 436 13.71 -15.62 4.86
C LEU A 436 13.41 -14.31 5.59
N ILE A 437 12.24 -13.70 5.35
CA ILE A 437 11.85 -12.44 5.99
C ILE A 437 11.76 -12.56 7.52
N ILE A 438 11.18 -13.67 8.03
CA ILE A 438 11.16 -13.96 9.47
C ILE A 438 12.57 -13.92 10.04
N MET A 439 13.55 -14.53 9.35
CA MET A 439 14.92 -14.65 9.85
C MET A 439 15.74 -13.36 9.71
N THR A 440 15.51 -12.57 8.65
CA THR A 440 16.39 -11.43 8.31
C THR A 440 15.85 -10.07 8.69
N SER A 441 14.53 -9.92 8.87
CA SER A 441 13.90 -8.60 9.05
C SER A 441 12.92 -8.56 10.23
N MET A 442 12.24 -9.66 10.51
CA MET A 442 11.09 -9.72 11.43
C MET A 442 11.25 -10.79 12.52
N ALA A 443 12.48 -11.02 12.99
CA ALA A 443 12.76 -12.06 13.99
C ALA A 443 12.38 -11.59 15.39
N SER A 444 12.59 -10.31 15.70
CA SER A 444 12.20 -9.66 16.97
C SER A 444 10.71 -9.83 17.28
N GLU A 445 9.82 -9.51 16.34
CA GLU A 445 8.37 -9.63 16.56
C GLU A 445 7.95 -11.10 16.77
N LEU A 446 8.57 -12.05 16.06
CA LEU A 446 8.33 -13.47 16.30
C LEU A 446 8.81 -13.88 17.71
N ASN A 447 9.98 -13.39 18.14
CA ASN A 447 10.53 -13.68 19.46
C ASN A 447 9.62 -13.15 20.58
N MET A 448 9.03 -11.97 20.38
CA MET A 448 8.03 -11.40 21.31
C MET A 448 6.81 -12.33 21.44
N LEU A 449 6.23 -12.76 20.31
CA LEU A 449 5.10 -13.70 20.30
C LEU A 449 5.47 -15.05 20.93
N ALA A 450 6.66 -15.57 20.67
CA ALA A 450 7.14 -16.82 21.25
C ALA A 450 7.34 -16.70 22.78
N ARG A 451 7.85 -15.56 23.28
CA ARG A 451 7.95 -15.27 24.71
C ARG A 451 6.57 -15.19 25.37
N GLU A 452 5.60 -14.57 24.72
CA GLU A 452 4.21 -14.52 25.20
C GLU A 452 3.60 -15.93 25.28
N LEU A 453 3.76 -16.75 24.23
CA LEU A 453 3.36 -18.16 24.26
C LEU A 453 4.02 -18.94 25.40
N ASN A 454 5.31 -18.70 25.65
CA ASN A 454 6.04 -19.38 26.71
C ASN A 454 5.53 -18.98 28.11
N ARG A 455 5.19 -17.70 28.34
CA ARG A 455 4.55 -17.28 29.60
C ARG A 455 3.20 -17.98 29.81
N ILE A 456 2.40 -18.12 28.74
CA ILE A 456 1.11 -18.82 28.79
C ILE A 456 1.30 -20.33 29.03
N SER A 457 2.28 -20.96 28.37
CA SER A 457 2.57 -22.39 28.53
C SER A 457 3.07 -22.69 29.95
N GLU A 458 3.93 -21.85 30.53
CA GLU A 458 4.45 -22.01 31.89
C GLU A 458 3.37 -21.94 32.97
N ALA A 459 2.30 -21.17 32.74
CA ALA A 459 1.15 -21.06 33.62
C ALA A 459 0.24 -22.31 33.60
N ASN A 460 0.38 -23.20 32.59
CA ASN A 460 -0.49 -24.36 32.42
C ASN A 460 0.27 -25.68 32.53
N ARG A 461 -0.11 -26.52 33.51
CA ARG A 461 0.52 -27.83 33.79
C ARG A 461 0.55 -28.79 32.60
N ARG A 462 -0.33 -28.63 31.60
CA ARG A 462 -0.37 -29.50 30.40
C ARG A 462 0.67 -29.12 29.35
N TYR A 463 1.15 -27.87 29.35
CA TYR A 463 1.97 -27.30 28.29
C TYR A 463 3.31 -26.77 28.79
N ARG A 464 3.56 -26.89 30.11
CA ARG A 464 4.75 -26.34 30.80
C ARG A 464 6.09 -26.87 30.29
N ASP A 465 6.11 -28.04 29.65
CA ASP A 465 7.33 -28.64 29.12
C ASP A 465 7.67 -28.17 27.69
N PHE A 466 6.84 -27.33 27.06
CA PHE A 466 7.19 -26.68 25.80
C PHE A 466 8.27 -25.64 26.05
N THR A 467 9.44 -25.84 25.43
CA THR A 467 10.54 -24.89 25.51
C THR A 467 10.28 -23.69 24.60
N LEU A 468 10.85 -22.53 24.95
CA LEU A 468 10.82 -21.34 24.10
C LEU A 468 11.28 -21.64 22.66
N ASP A 469 12.36 -22.40 22.49
CA ASP A 469 12.87 -22.81 21.18
C ASP A 469 11.83 -23.61 20.37
N SER A 470 11.14 -24.55 21.01
CA SER A 470 10.11 -25.35 20.34
C SER A 470 8.90 -24.52 19.91
N LEU A 471 8.50 -23.55 20.73
CA LEU A 471 7.41 -22.62 20.45
C LEU A 471 7.80 -21.65 19.32
N GLN A 472 9.02 -21.13 19.35
CA GLN A 472 9.54 -20.22 18.32
C GLN A 472 9.62 -20.92 16.95
N GLU A 473 10.15 -22.14 16.88
CA GLU A 473 10.19 -22.90 15.63
C GLU A 473 8.77 -23.24 15.13
N ALA A 474 7.89 -23.71 16.01
CA ALA A 474 6.54 -24.06 15.60
C ALA A 474 5.75 -22.84 15.11
N LEU A 475 5.92 -21.69 15.78
CA LEU A 475 5.31 -20.43 15.37
C LEU A 475 5.85 -19.98 14.01
N ARG A 476 7.18 -20.04 13.79
CA ARG A 476 7.80 -19.74 12.49
C ARG A 476 7.16 -20.54 11.36
N GLU A 477 6.98 -21.84 11.58
CA GLU A 477 6.39 -22.75 10.60
C GLU A 477 4.92 -22.46 10.31
N VAL A 478 4.13 -22.15 11.35
CA VAL A 478 2.71 -21.79 11.21
C VAL A 478 2.55 -20.48 10.44
N VAL A 479 3.30 -19.43 10.80
CA VAL A 479 3.19 -18.12 10.14
C VAL A 479 3.70 -18.19 8.69
N ALA A 480 4.78 -18.95 8.42
CA ALA A 480 5.25 -19.21 7.06
C ALA A 480 4.20 -19.93 6.19
N CYS A 481 3.36 -20.77 6.79
CA CYS A 481 2.27 -21.48 6.10
C CYS A 481 0.94 -20.71 6.03
N PHE A 482 0.85 -19.53 6.66
CA PHE A 482 -0.40 -18.77 6.75
C PHE A 482 -0.90 -18.36 5.36
N PRO A 483 -2.16 -18.65 5.00
CA PRO A 483 -2.63 -18.52 3.61
C PRO A 483 -3.15 -17.13 3.24
N VAL A 484 -3.41 -16.26 4.23
CA VAL A 484 -4.00 -14.94 4.07
C VAL A 484 -3.13 -13.88 4.75
N TYR A 485 -3.44 -12.59 4.57
CA TYR A 485 -2.74 -11.52 5.29
C TYR A 485 -2.94 -11.67 6.81
N ARG A 486 -4.18 -11.80 7.27
CA ARG A 486 -4.48 -12.07 8.69
C ARG A 486 -5.90 -12.61 8.86
N THR A 487 -6.15 -13.14 10.04
CA THR A 487 -7.49 -13.41 10.57
C THR A 487 -8.00 -12.21 11.38
N TYR A 488 -9.27 -12.27 11.79
CA TYR A 488 -9.94 -11.18 12.51
C TYR A 488 -10.71 -11.67 13.74
N LEU A 489 -10.11 -12.59 14.49
CA LEU A 489 -10.54 -12.93 15.83
C LEU A 489 -10.45 -11.71 16.75
N SER A 490 -11.46 -11.54 17.59
CA SER A 490 -11.53 -10.50 18.62
C SER A 490 -12.22 -11.07 19.88
N PRO A 491 -12.42 -10.27 20.95
CA PRO A 491 -13.24 -10.70 22.10
C PRO A 491 -14.68 -11.09 21.72
N ARG A 492 -15.15 -10.73 20.52
CA ARG A 492 -16.46 -11.14 19.98
C ARG A 492 -16.47 -12.56 19.43
N GLY A 493 -15.31 -13.22 19.32
CA GLY A 493 -15.13 -14.54 18.73
C GLY A 493 -14.45 -14.50 17.36
N TRP A 494 -14.61 -15.60 16.61
CA TRP A 494 -14.04 -15.87 15.31
C TRP A 494 -15.07 -16.56 14.41
N ASP A 495 -14.85 -16.56 13.09
CA ASP A 495 -15.77 -17.17 12.14
C ASP A 495 -15.19 -18.38 11.38
N GLU A 496 -16.00 -19.00 10.51
CA GLU A 496 -15.59 -20.18 9.74
C GLU A 496 -14.37 -19.90 8.84
N PHE A 497 -14.25 -18.68 8.32
CA PHE A 497 -13.10 -18.30 7.50
C PHE A 497 -11.81 -18.20 8.32
N ASP A 498 -11.87 -17.62 9.52
CA ASP A 498 -10.73 -17.56 10.45
C ASP A 498 -10.27 -18.98 10.81
N GLN A 499 -11.22 -19.84 11.23
CA GLN A 499 -10.95 -21.22 11.59
C GLN A 499 -10.29 -21.98 10.44
N LYS A 500 -10.86 -21.92 9.23
CA LYS A 500 -10.34 -22.63 8.06
C LYS A 500 -8.94 -22.15 7.68
N SER A 501 -8.66 -20.86 7.80
CA SER A 501 -7.36 -20.28 7.50
C SER A 501 -6.28 -20.76 8.48
N ILE A 502 -6.59 -20.74 9.78
CA ILE A 502 -5.71 -21.22 10.86
C ILE A 502 -5.48 -22.73 10.73
N ASP A 503 -6.54 -23.51 10.55
CA ASP A 503 -6.44 -24.98 10.41
C ASP A 503 -5.63 -25.37 9.16
N THR A 504 -5.77 -24.61 8.06
CA THR A 504 -4.96 -24.81 6.84
C THR A 504 -3.48 -24.53 7.09
N ALA A 505 -3.15 -23.44 7.78
CA ALA A 505 -1.77 -23.09 8.11
C ALA A 505 -1.12 -24.17 8.99
N LEU A 506 -1.82 -24.59 10.05
CA LEU A 506 -1.35 -25.63 10.97
C LEU A 506 -1.16 -26.99 10.28
N ALA A 507 -2.12 -27.42 9.45
CA ALA A 507 -2.02 -28.68 8.73
C ALA A 507 -0.83 -28.70 7.75
N ARG A 508 -0.54 -27.57 7.11
CA ARG A 508 0.63 -27.41 6.22
C ARG A 508 1.93 -27.40 7.02
N ALA A 509 2.00 -26.64 8.11
CA ALA A 509 3.16 -26.60 8.99
C ALA A 509 3.50 -27.99 9.56
N LEU A 510 2.50 -28.72 10.07
CA LEU A 510 2.69 -30.08 10.57
C LEU A 510 3.17 -31.04 9.48
N ARG A 511 2.62 -30.95 8.26
CA ARG A 511 3.03 -31.81 7.13
C ARG A 511 4.47 -31.56 6.69
N ARG A 512 4.92 -30.30 6.71
CA ARG A 512 6.30 -29.92 6.35
C ARG A 512 7.31 -30.33 7.42
N ASN A 513 6.89 -30.47 8.68
CA ASN A 513 7.78 -30.67 9.82
C ASN A 513 7.46 -31.96 10.61
N PRO A 514 7.66 -33.16 10.01
CA PRO A 514 7.31 -34.43 10.65
C PRO A 514 8.16 -34.79 11.89
N ALA A 515 9.28 -34.09 12.10
CA ALA A 515 10.14 -34.27 13.27
C ALA A 515 9.70 -33.47 14.50
N MET A 516 8.75 -32.54 14.34
CA MET A 516 8.23 -31.72 15.45
C MET A 516 7.03 -32.38 16.12
N GLU A 517 6.87 -32.16 17.42
CA GLU A 517 5.77 -32.75 18.18
C GLU A 517 4.42 -32.13 17.79
N ALA A 518 3.45 -32.96 17.43
CA ALA A 518 2.12 -32.51 17.02
C ALA A 518 1.34 -31.76 18.12
N SER A 519 1.68 -31.97 19.40
CA SER A 519 1.04 -31.32 20.54
C SER A 519 1.31 -29.81 20.58
N VAL A 520 2.49 -29.35 20.13
CA VAL A 520 2.84 -27.92 20.07
C VAL A 520 1.93 -27.20 19.07
N PHE A 521 1.68 -27.79 17.89
CA PHE A 521 0.74 -27.22 16.91
C PHE A 521 -0.70 -27.21 17.42
N ARG A 522 -1.11 -28.24 18.19
CA ARG A 522 -2.42 -28.24 18.85
C ARG A 522 -2.53 -27.12 19.87
N PHE A 523 -1.48 -26.89 20.66
CA PHE A 523 -1.42 -25.79 21.60
C PHE A 523 -1.54 -24.43 20.90
N ILE A 524 -0.76 -24.19 19.83
CA ILE A 524 -0.88 -22.98 19.01
C ILE A 524 -2.31 -22.81 18.49
N ARG A 525 -2.94 -23.88 18.02
CA ARG A 525 -4.36 -23.84 17.61
C ARG A 525 -5.28 -23.36 18.72
N GLU A 526 -5.11 -23.86 19.95
CA GLU A 526 -5.91 -23.47 21.11
C GLU A 526 -5.67 -22.02 21.56
N MET A 527 -4.50 -21.44 21.21
CA MET A 527 -4.20 -20.03 21.45
C MET A 527 -4.79 -19.13 20.36
N LEU A 528 -4.77 -19.59 19.10
CA LEU A 528 -5.29 -18.83 17.94
C LEU A 528 -6.82 -18.95 17.76
N LEU A 529 -7.44 -19.98 18.33
CA LEU A 529 -8.89 -20.21 18.32
C LEU A 529 -9.40 -20.48 19.75
N PRO A 530 -9.30 -19.53 20.68
CA PRO A 530 -9.85 -19.66 22.01
C PRO A 530 -11.35 -19.95 21.95
N ASP A 531 -11.78 -20.98 22.68
CA ASP A 531 -13.17 -21.39 22.79
C ASP A 531 -13.78 -20.80 24.06
N ASN A 532 -14.77 -19.92 23.90
CA ASN A 532 -15.48 -19.29 25.01
C ASN A 532 -16.43 -20.25 25.75
N ILE A 533 -16.81 -21.37 25.13
CA ILE A 533 -17.73 -22.39 25.67
C ILE A 533 -16.96 -23.48 26.44
N ALA A 534 -15.65 -23.61 26.23
CA ALA A 534 -14.81 -24.61 26.89
C ALA A 534 -14.64 -24.45 28.41
N GLY A 535 -15.26 -23.42 29.01
CA GLY A 535 -15.19 -23.17 30.46
C GLY A 535 -13.83 -22.66 30.95
N LEU A 536 -13.06 -22.01 30.06
CA LEU A 536 -11.79 -21.38 30.43
C LEU A 536 -12.02 -20.30 31.50
N PRO A 537 -11.11 -20.15 32.48
CA PRO A 537 -11.11 -18.99 33.36
C PRO A 537 -11.10 -17.69 32.53
N PRO A 538 -11.85 -16.63 32.92
CA PRO A 538 -11.95 -15.40 32.14
C PRO A 538 -10.60 -14.78 31.76
N LYS A 539 -9.64 -14.78 32.70
CA LYS A 539 -8.28 -14.29 32.46
C LYS A 539 -7.54 -15.11 31.40
N GLU A 540 -7.62 -16.43 31.47
CA GLU A 540 -6.97 -17.30 30.48
C GLU A 540 -7.59 -17.14 29.08
N TYR A 541 -8.90 -16.96 28.99
CA TYR A 541 -9.55 -16.64 27.71
C TYR A 541 -9.07 -15.30 27.16
N GLN A 542 -9.01 -14.27 28.00
CA GLN A 542 -8.51 -12.94 27.61
C GLN A 542 -7.05 -12.98 27.16
N ASP A 543 -6.17 -13.66 27.88
CA ASP A 543 -4.75 -13.81 27.53
C ASP A 543 -4.59 -14.48 26.15
N ARG A 544 -5.40 -15.51 25.86
CA ARG A 544 -5.40 -16.18 24.54
C ARG A 544 -5.92 -15.27 23.42
N VAL A 545 -7.00 -14.50 23.67
CA VAL A 545 -7.53 -13.53 22.70
C VAL A 545 -6.50 -12.44 22.41
N GLN A 546 -5.83 -11.91 23.44
CA GLN A 546 -4.76 -10.91 23.30
C GLN A 546 -3.61 -11.46 22.46
N PHE A 547 -3.13 -12.67 22.76
CA PHE A 547 -2.10 -13.34 21.98
C PHE A 547 -2.51 -13.52 20.51
N ALA A 548 -3.72 -14.02 20.25
CA ALA A 548 -4.23 -14.20 18.90
C ALA A 548 -4.31 -12.87 18.14
N MET A 549 -4.73 -11.78 18.79
CA MET A 549 -4.80 -10.46 18.18
C MET A 549 -3.41 -9.88 17.89
N LYS A 550 -2.42 -10.07 18.76
CA LYS A 550 -1.01 -9.73 18.49
C LYS A 550 -0.44 -10.55 17.33
N PHE A 551 -0.72 -11.85 17.28
CA PHE A 551 -0.34 -12.71 16.16
C PHE A 551 -0.90 -12.19 14.82
N GLN A 552 -2.15 -11.72 14.81
CA GLN A 552 -2.78 -11.16 13.61
C GLN A 552 -2.11 -9.87 13.11
N GLN A 553 -1.51 -9.06 14.00
CA GLN A 553 -0.72 -7.89 13.58
C GLN A 553 0.61 -8.27 12.94
N TYR A 554 1.11 -9.50 13.15
CA TYR A 554 2.36 -10.00 12.60
C TYR A 554 2.21 -10.65 11.22
N THR A 555 1.15 -11.43 11.01
CA THR A 555 0.97 -12.20 9.75
C THR A 555 0.80 -11.29 8.53
N GLY A 556 0.16 -10.14 8.68
CA GLY A 556 -0.12 -9.20 7.57
C GLY A 556 1.17 -8.64 6.96
N PRO A 557 2.01 -7.97 7.77
CA PRO A 557 3.38 -7.58 7.39
C PRO A 557 4.20 -8.69 6.75
N LEU A 558 4.20 -9.89 7.36
CA LEU A 558 4.97 -11.00 6.81
C LEU A 558 4.43 -11.44 5.44
N GLN A 559 3.11 -11.46 5.26
CA GLN A 559 2.49 -11.75 3.98
C GLN A 559 2.98 -10.75 2.92
N ALA A 560 2.91 -9.44 3.21
CA ALA A 560 3.37 -8.40 2.28
C ALA A 560 4.86 -8.57 1.92
N LYS A 561 5.74 -8.68 2.92
CA LYS A 561 7.20 -8.75 2.71
C LYS A 561 7.66 -10.08 2.09
N GLY A 562 7.04 -11.18 2.48
CA GLY A 562 7.36 -12.52 1.99
C GLY A 562 6.77 -12.80 0.60
N LEU A 563 5.52 -12.41 0.35
CA LEU A 563 4.85 -12.63 -0.94
C LEU A 563 5.20 -11.53 -1.94
N GLU A 564 4.83 -10.28 -1.64
CA GLU A 564 4.87 -9.20 -2.62
C GLU A 564 6.27 -8.67 -2.87
N ASP A 565 7.05 -8.45 -1.80
CA ASP A 565 8.38 -7.85 -1.88
C ASP A 565 9.50 -8.90 -2.02
N THR A 566 9.15 -10.19 -2.14
CA THR A 566 10.16 -11.24 -2.31
C THR A 566 9.71 -12.33 -3.29
N ALA A 567 8.65 -13.08 -2.99
CA ALA A 567 8.24 -14.20 -3.84
C ALA A 567 7.83 -13.76 -5.26
N PHE A 568 7.19 -12.61 -5.41
CA PHE A 568 6.86 -12.04 -6.73
C PHE A 568 8.09 -11.71 -7.60
N TYR A 569 9.25 -11.45 -6.99
CA TYR A 569 10.51 -11.22 -7.71
C TYR A 569 11.27 -12.52 -7.97
N ARG A 570 10.96 -13.60 -7.25
CA ARG A 570 11.55 -14.94 -7.42
C ARG A 570 10.80 -15.80 -8.42
N HIS A 571 9.47 -15.68 -8.50
CA HIS A 571 8.62 -16.52 -9.33
C HIS A 571 7.69 -15.67 -10.20
N GLY A 572 8.12 -15.41 -11.44
CA GLY A 572 7.38 -14.54 -12.37
C GLY A 572 7.15 -15.13 -13.77
N PRO A 573 6.46 -16.29 -13.93
CA PRO A 573 6.14 -16.82 -15.26
C PRO A 573 5.47 -15.80 -16.19
N LEU A 574 4.57 -14.98 -15.62
CA LEU A 574 3.92 -13.86 -16.27
C LEU A 574 3.79 -12.71 -15.26
N ILE A 575 4.65 -11.69 -15.37
CA ILE A 575 4.83 -10.69 -14.28
C ILE A 575 3.65 -9.74 -14.11
N SER A 576 2.68 -9.73 -15.03
CA SER A 576 1.44 -8.96 -14.87
C SER A 576 0.50 -9.54 -13.82
N LEU A 577 0.71 -10.80 -13.39
CA LEU A 577 -0.01 -11.43 -12.29
C LEU A 577 0.68 -11.21 -10.92
N ASN A 578 1.91 -10.71 -10.93
CA ASN A 578 2.73 -10.42 -9.76
C ASN A 578 2.47 -8.98 -9.29
N GLU A 579 1.25 -8.77 -8.82
CA GLU A 579 0.74 -7.46 -8.42
C GLU A 579 0.18 -7.50 -7.00
N VAL A 580 0.09 -6.36 -6.32
CA VAL A 580 -0.48 -6.26 -4.96
C VAL A 580 -1.88 -6.89 -4.95
N GLY A 581 -2.13 -7.82 -4.02
CA GLY A 581 -3.35 -8.65 -3.97
C GLY A 581 -3.48 -9.73 -5.03
N GLY A 582 -2.48 -9.90 -5.89
CA GLY A 582 -2.43 -10.92 -6.93
C GLY A 582 -2.05 -12.30 -6.41
N ASP A 583 -2.50 -13.33 -7.12
CA ASP A 583 -2.14 -14.72 -6.87
C ASP A 583 -1.61 -15.34 -8.19
N PRO A 584 -0.29 -15.32 -8.42
CA PRO A 584 0.33 -15.90 -9.61
C PRO A 584 0.02 -17.39 -9.84
N ALA A 585 -0.43 -18.15 -8.83
CA ALA A 585 -0.88 -19.52 -9.03
C ALA A 585 -2.21 -19.59 -9.81
N ARG A 586 -3.01 -18.53 -9.78
CA ARG A 586 -4.25 -18.39 -10.56
C ARG A 586 -3.98 -17.67 -11.89
N PHE A 587 -3.67 -18.46 -12.92
CA PHE A 587 -3.30 -17.97 -14.24
C PHE A 587 -4.53 -17.51 -15.06
N GLY A 588 -4.98 -16.29 -14.82
CA GLY A 588 -6.11 -15.66 -15.53
C GLY A 588 -7.49 -15.98 -14.95
N ARG A 589 -8.52 -15.39 -15.57
CA ARG A 589 -9.93 -15.52 -15.16
C ARG A 589 -10.87 -15.60 -16.34
N SER A 590 -11.97 -16.32 -16.16
CA SER A 590 -13.06 -16.39 -17.13
C SER A 590 -14.01 -15.18 -17.03
N PRO A 591 -14.73 -14.83 -18.12
CA PRO A 591 -15.80 -13.84 -18.06
C PRO A 591 -16.87 -14.13 -17.00
N ALA A 592 -17.22 -15.42 -16.80
CA ALA A 592 -18.19 -15.83 -15.79
C ALA A 592 -17.73 -15.48 -14.36
N GLU A 593 -16.47 -15.74 -14.02
CA GLU A 593 -15.91 -15.37 -12.71
C GLU A 593 -15.90 -13.85 -12.50
N PHE A 594 -15.60 -13.07 -13.53
CA PHE A 594 -15.65 -11.61 -13.45
C PHE A 594 -17.08 -11.09 -13.28
N HIS A 595 -18.06 -11.65 -13.99
CA HIS A 595 -19.47 -11.30 -13.80
C HIS A 595 -19.94 -11.65 -12.39
N GLN A 596 -19.53 -12.81 -11.86
CA GLN A 596 -19.86 -13.21 -10.49
C GLN A 596 -19.26 -12.25 -9.46
N ALA A 597 -18.00 -11.83 -9.64
CA ALA A 597 -17.37 -10.84 -8.77
C ALA A 597 -18.10 -9.49 -8.79
N ASN A 598 -18.57 -9.04 -9.96
CA ASN A 598 -19.37 -7.82 -10.08
C ASN A 598 -20.76 -7.93 -9.46
N LEU A 599 -21.41 -9.09 -9.55
CA LEU A 599 -22.68 -9.34 -8.86
C LEU A 599 -22.50 -9.23 -7.34
N GLN A 600 -21.48 -9.91 -6.79
CA GLN A 600 -21.14 -9.83 -5.36
C GLN A 600 -20.79 -8.40 -4.93
N ARG A 601 -20.03 -7.67 -5.74
CA ARG A 601 -19.71 -6.26 -5.49
C ARG A 601 -20.97 -5.40 -5.46
N ARG A 602 -21.89 -5.57 -6.41
CA ARG A 602 -23.17 -4.82 -6.41
C ARG A 602 -24.02 -5.15 -5.18
N GLU A 603 -24.03 -6.39 -4.74
CA GLU A 603 -24.85 -6.86 -3.62
C GLU A 603 -24.31 -6.39 -2.27
N PHE A 604 -23.02 -6.62 -2.00
CA PHE A 604 -22.45 -6.42 -0.66
C PHE A 604 -21.63 -5.13 -0.53
N TRP A 605 -20.99 -4.67 -1.61
CA TRP A 605 -20.02 -3.56 -1.56
C TRP A 605 -20.20 -2.58 -2.73
N PRO A 606 -21.42 -2.02 -2.95
CA PRO A 606 -21.72 -1.22 -4.15
C PRO A 606 -20.92 0.07 -4.26
N LEU A 607 -20.30 0.52 -3.16
CA LEU A 607 -19.50 1.74 -3.06
C LEU A 607 -18.00 1.46 -2.85
N THR A 608 -17.54 0.22 -2.99
CA THR A 608 -16.09 -0.08 -2.91
C THR A 608 -15.33 0.64 -4.01
N MET A 609 -14.08 1.04 -3.75
CA MET A 609 -13.23 1.59 -4.81
C MET A 609 -12.87 0.49 -5.82
N MET A 610 -12.64 0.91 -7.06
CA MET A 610 -12.20 0.07 -8.17
C MET A 610 -10.93 0.67 -8.75
N ALA A 611 -9.79 0.25 -8.20
CA ALA A 611 -8.47 0.67 -8.66
C ALA A 611 -8.01 -0.19 -9.83
N THR A 612 -7.20 0.42 -10.70
CA THR A 612 -6.42 -0.28 -11.72
C THR A 612 -4.94 0.02 -11.60
N THR A 613 -4.53 1.08 -10.92
CA THR A 613 -3.13 1.34 -10.54
C THR A 613 -3.14 2.25 -9.33
N THR A 614 -2.10 2.20 -8.52
CA THR A 614 -1.97 2.96 -7.27
C THR A 614 -0.52 3.39 -7.08
N HIS A 615 -0.23 4.12 -6.01
CA HIS A 615 1.14 4.45 -5.63
C HIS A 615 1.96 3.23 -5.15
N ASP A 616 1.33 2.08 -4.88
CA ASP A 616 2.00 0.86 -4.41
C ASP A 616 1.94 -0.31 -5.40
N THR A 617 1.19 -0.18 -6.50
CA THR A 617 1.19 -1.22 -7.53
C THR A 617 2.58 -1.38 -8.12
N LYS A 618 2.98 -2.63 -8.31
CA LYS A 618 4.32 -3.00 -8.77
C LYS A 618 4.54 -2.65 -10.24
N ARG A 619 3.48 -2.36 -11.02
CA ARG A 619 3.53 -1.90 -12.41
C ARG A 619 2.38 -0.93 -12.72
N GLY A 620 2.56 -0.10 -13.74
CA GLY A 620 1.48 0.71 -14.32
C GLY A 620 0.41 -0.14 -15.04
N GLU A 621 -0.80 0.40 -15.15
CA GLU A 621 -1.95 -0.38 -15.65
C GLU A 621 -1.84 -0.79 -17.11
N ASP A 622 -1.28 0.06 -17.96
CA ASP A 622 -1.12 -0.22 -19.38
C ASP A 622 0.10 -1.11 -19.65
N GLY A 623 1.09 -1.04 -18.77
CA GLY A 623 2.22 -1.97 -18.74
C GLY A 623 1.76 -3.41 -18.47
N ARG A 624 0.86 -3.61 -17.49
CA ARG A 624 0.27 -4.94 -17.24
C ARG A 624 -0.61 -5.41 -18.41
N ALA A 625 -1.43 -4.52 -18.97
CA ALA A 625 -2.28 -4.84 -20.13
C ALA A 625 -1.48 -5.35 -21.33
N ARG A 626 -0.26 -4.83 -21.56
CA ARG A 626 0.69 -5.32 -22.56
C ARG A 626 1.24 -6.70 -22.23
N VAL A 627 1.70 -6.91 -21.01
CA VAL A 627 2.30 -8.19 -20.61
C VAL A 627 1.28 -9.33 -20.66
N ASN A 628 0.00 -9.07 -20.34
CA ASN A 628 -1.09 -10.05 -20.46
C ASN A 628 -1.18 -10.71 -21.84
N VAL A 629 -0.87 -9.97 -22.91
CA VAL A 629 -0.88 -10.45 -24.31
C VAL A 629 0.04 -11.66 -24.50
N LEU A 630 1.13 -11.77 -23.74
CA LEU A 630 2.05 -12.91 -23.85
C LEU A 630 1.31 -14.23 -23.63
N SER A 631 0.31 -14.25 -22.73
CA SER A 631 -0.49 -15.44 -22.42
C SER A 631 -1.20 -16.02 -23.65
N GLU A 632 -1.51 -15.20 -24.66
CA GLU A 632 -2.19 -15.60 -25.89
C GLU A 632 -1.26 -16.19 -26.95
N ILE A 633 0.04 -15.84 -26.88
CA ILE A 633 1.03 -16.17 -27.91
C ILE A 633 2.30 -16.84 -27.32
N PRO A 634 2.16 -17.94 -26.54
CA PRO A 634 3.27 -18.58 -25.82
C PRO A 634 4.41 -19.03 -26.73
N ASP A 635 4.11 -19.51 -27.94
CA ASP A 635 5.14 -19.99 -28.87
C ASP A 635 5.97 -18.85 -29.46
N LEU A 636 5.32 -17.74 -29.82
CA LEU A 636 6.02 -16.55 -30.30
C LEU A 636 6.84 -15.92 -29.18
N TRP A 637 6.31 -15.91 -27.95
CA TRP A 637 7.06 -15.49 -26.76
C TRP A 637 8.33 -16.33 -26.57
N ARG A 638 8.18 -17.66 -26.52
CA ARG A 638 9.31 -18.61 -26.39
C ARG A 638 10.38 -18.39 -27.46
N ALA A 639 9.96 -18.24 -28.73
CA ALA A 639 10.87 -18.08 -29.85
C ALA A 639 11.67 -16.77 -29.75
N ASN A 640 11.04 -15.66 -29.36
CA ASN A 640 11.69 -14.37 -29.20
C ASN A 640 12.61 -14.36 -27.98
N LEU A 641 12.15 -14.87 -26.85
CA LEU A 641 12.95 -15.04 -25.64
C LEU A 641 14.26 -15.78 -25.91
N ALA A 642 14.20 -16.92 -26.60
CA ALA A 642 15.39 -17.70 -26.96
C ALA A 642 16.32 -16.96 -27.96
N ARG A 643 15.80 -16.06 -28.78
CA ARG A 643 16.61 -15.23 -29.70
C ARG A 643 17.29 -14.09 -28.97
N TRP A 644 16.58 -13.41 -28.08
CA TRP A 644 17.11 -12.31 -27.29
C TRP A 644 18.17 -12.81 -26.31
N ALA A 645 17.89 -13.90 -25.58
CA ALA A 645 18.81 -14.49 -24.64
C ALA A 645 20.12 -14.98 -25.28
N ARG A 646 20.07 -15.44 -26.54
CA ARG A 646 21.27 -15.77 -27.33
C ARG A 646 22.01 -14.52 -27.80
N THR A 647 21.28 -13.47 -28.18
CA THR A 647 21.87 -12.18 -28.60
C THR A 647 22.59 -11.48 -27.46
N ASN A 648 22.02 -11.53 -26.26
CA ASN A 648 22.53 -10.86 -25.08
C ASN A 648 23.48 -11.75 -24.26
N ALA A 649 23.73 -13.00 -24.69
CA ALA A 649 24.52 -13.96 -23.93
C ALA A 649 25.92 -13.45 -23.55
N GLY A 650 26.57 -12.71 -24.47
CA GLY A 650 27.89 -12.11 -24.27
C GLY A 650 27.89 -10.79 -23.49
N MET A 651 26.73 -10.29 -23.08
CA MET A 651 26.59 -9.09 -22.23
C MET A 651 26.51 -9.45 -20.74
N ARG A 652 26.45 -10.75 -20.41
CA ARG A 652 26.43 -11.24 -19.02
C ARG A 652 27.85 -11.36 -18.51
N THR A 653 28.05 -11.01 -17.25
CA THR A 653 29.30 -11.22 -16.53
C THR A 653 29.31 -12.61 -15.92
N LEU A 654 30.47 -13.29 -15.85
CA LEU A 654 30.61 -14.52 -15.08
C LEU A 654 31.15 -14.18 -13.69
N LEU A 655 30.33 -14.40 -12.66
CA LEU A 655 30.71 -14.28 -11.25
C LEU A 655 30.77 -15.69 -10.66
N GLU A 656 31.94 -16.10 -10.15
CA GLU A 656 32.17 -17.46 -9.63
C GLU A 656 31.72 -18.58 -10.59
N GLY A 657 31.88 -18.36 -11.90
CA GLY A 657 31.47 -19.31 -12.94
C GLY A 657 29.96 -19.35 -13.24
N LYS A 658 29.14 -18.53 -12.58
CA LYS A 658 27.71 -18.37 -12.84
C LYS A 658 27.43 -17.07 -13.61
N PRO A 659 26.48 -17.06 -14.56
CA PRO A 659 26.12 -15.84 -15.27
C PRO A 659 25.38 -14.86 -14.36
N ALA A 660 25.76 -13.59 -14.44
CA ALA A 660 25.11 -12.44 -13.81
C ALA A 660 24.75 -11.41 -14.92
N PRO A 661 23.47 -11.06 -15.10
CA PRO A 661 22.31 -11.61 -14.40
C PRO A 661 22.05 -13.11 -14.67
N ASP A 662 21.40 -13.78 -13.71
CA ASP A 662 20.88 -15.13 -13.88
C ASP A 662 19.73 -15.17 -14.91
N ARG A 663 19.26 -16.38 -15.25
CA ARG A 663 18.17 -16.54 -16.23
C ARG A 663 16.83 -15.98 -15.76
N SER A 664 16.54 -15.99 -14.46
CA SER A 664 15.29 -15.47 -13.93
C SER A 664 15.26 -13.93 -14.00
N ASP A 665 16.39 -13.29 -13.71
CA ASP A 665 16.55 -11.84 -13.78
C ASP A 665 16.54 -11.37 -15.24
N GLU A 666 17.17 -12.13 -16.15
CA GLU A 666 17.08 -11.89 -17.60
C GLU A 666 15.63 -12.05 -18.12
N TYR A 667 14.88 -13.04 -17.62
CA TYR A 667 13.46 -13.22 -17.95
C TYR A 667 12.60 -12.04 -17.47
N LEU A 668 12.84 -11.55 -16.25
CA LEU A 668 12.18 -10.38 -15.69
C LEU A 668 12.50 -9.13 -16.52
N PHE A 669 13.77 -8.92 -16.88
CA PHE A 669 14.20 -7.80 -17.71
C PHE A 669 13.41 -7.71 -19.02
N TYR A 670 13.25 -8.82 -19.73
CA TYR A 670 12.51 -8.80 -21.00
C TYR A 670 11.04 -8.46 -20.87
N GLN A 671 10.34 -9.00 -19.86
CA GLN A 671 8.95 -8.63 -19.62
C GLN A 671 8.82 -7.19 -19.11
N ALA A 672 9.76 -6.72 -18.30
CA ALA A 672 9.80 -5.33 -17.81
C ALA A 672 9.96 -4.34 -18.98
N LEU A 673 10.83 -4.64 -19.96
CA LEU A 673 10.92 -3.84 -21.18
C LEU A 673 9.61 -3.84 -21.98
N LEU A 674 8.96 -5.00 -22.15
CA LEU A 674 7.68 -5.06 -22.87
C LEU A 674 6.58 -4.26 -22.19
N SER A 675 6.58 -4.24 -20.85
CA SER A 675 5.68 -3.44 -20.04
C SER A 675 5.89 -1.94 -20.26
N ALA A 676 7.12 -1.44 -20.07
CA ALA A 676 7.37 -0.01 -19.90
C ALA A 676 7.87 0.74 -21.16
N TRP A 677 8.31 0.03 -22.21
CA TRP A 677 8.93 0.67 -23.38
C TRP A 677 7.96 1.66 -24.06
N PRO A 678 8.35 2.92 -24.34
CA PRO A 678 7.42 3.93 -24.85
C PRO A 678 6.82 3.52 -26.21
N ALA A 679 5.54 3.80 -26.41
CA ALA A 679 4.80 3.35 -27.60
C ALA A 679 5.26 4.04 -28.90
N ASP A 680 5.74 5.26 -28.79
CA ASP A 680 6.24 6.16 -29.83
C ASP A 680 7.77 6.20 -29.92
N ALA A 681 8.48 5.43 -29.10
CA ALA A 681 9.93 5.44 -29.05
C ALA A 681 10.58 5.15 -30.42
N ALA A 682 11.64 5.90 -30.70
CA ALA A 682 12.53 5.70 -31.85
C ALA A 682 13.31 4.36 -31.75
N GLU A 683 14.21 4.10 -32.70
CA GLU A 683 15.02 2.87 -32.69
C GLU A 683 15.99 2.80 -31.50
N GLU A 684 16.33 3.94 -30.89
CA GLU A 684 17.20 4.03 -29.71
C GLU A 684 16.40 4.58 -28.51
N PRO A 685 16.57 4.02 -27.29
CA PRO A 685 15.85 4.47 -26.11
C PRO A 685 16.38 5.81 -25.59
N GLU A 686 15.49 6.63 -25.04
CA GLU A 686 15.87 7.87 -24.38
C GLU A 686 16.69 7.61 -23.10
N PRO A 687 17.63 8.49 -22.72
CA PRO A 687 18.44 8.32 -21.51
C PRO A 687 17.63 8.12 -20.23
N GLU A 688 16.50 8.83 -20.08
CA GLU A 688 15.62 8.70 -18.93
C GLU A 688 15.05 7.27 -18.81
N PHE A 689 14.64 6.66 -19.93
CA PHE A 689 14.12 5.30 -19.92
C PHE A 689 15.17 4.26 -19.53
N VAL A 690 16.41 4.45 -19.96
CA VAL A 690 17.53 3.58 -19.58
C VAL A 690 17.77 3.64 -18.08
N GLU A 691 17.77 4.85 -17.51
CA GLU A 691 17.95 5.06 -16.06
C GLU A 691 16.80 4.46 -15.25
N ARG A 692 15.54 4.67 -15.66
CA ARG A 692 14.37 4.04 -15.04
C ARG A 692 14.47 2.51 -15.03
N THR A 693 14.93 1.94 -16.14
CA THR A 693 15.13 0.47 -16.26
C THR A 693 16.25 -0.02 -15.34
N LEU A 694 17.35 0.74 -15.22
CA LEU A 694 18.45 0.42 -14.30
C LEU A 694 17.98 0.39 -12.85
N GLN A 695 17.29 1.45 -12.41
CA GLN A 695 16.76 1.57 -11.05
C GLN A 695 15.75 0.45 -10.75
N PHE A 696 14.85 0.15 -11.69
CA PHE A 696 13.92 -0.97 -11.55
C PHE A 696 14.65 -2.30 -11.38
N MET A 697 15.61 -2.62 -12.24
CA MET A 697 16.32 -3.90 -12.17
C MET A 697 17.18 -4.00 -10.90
N GLN A 698 17.78 -2.90 -10.45
CA GLN A 698 18.51 -2.85 -9.17
C GLN A 698 17.59 -3.07 -7.96
N LYS A 699 16.39 -2.47 -7.95
CA LYS A 699 15.39 -2.76 -6.93
C LYS A 699 14.95 -4.22 -6.99
N ALA A 700 14.63 -4.73 -8.17
CA ALA A 700 14.14 -6.09 -8.35
C ALA A 700 15.11 -7.17 -7.85
N ILE A 701 16.41 -7.07 -8.15
CA ILE A 701 17.41 -8.05 -7.67
C ILE A 701 17.60 -7.99 -6.15
N LYS A 702 17.48 -6.80 -5.55
CA LYS A 702 17.54 -6.61 -4.10
C LYS A 702 16.28 -7.13 -3.40
N GLU A 703 15.10 -6.96 -4.01
CA GLU A 703 13.85 -7.54 -3.50
C GLU A 703 13.84 -9.06 -3.59
N LYS A 704 14.46 -9.63 -4.63
CA LYS A 704 14.64 -11.08 -4.78
C LYS A 704 15.49 -11.70 -3.67
N LYS A 705 16.44 -10.96 -3.08
CA LYS A 705 17.25 -11.39 -1.92
C LYS A 705 17.99 -12.73 -2.15
N LEU A 706 18.50 -12.97 -3.36
CA LEU A 706 19.25 -14.20 -3.69
C LEU A 706 20.77 -13.97 -3.79
N TYR A 707 21.18 -12.95 -4.53
CA TYR A 707 22.61 -12.61 -4.74
C TYR A 707 23.01 -11.28 -4.09
N THR A 708 22.04 -10.41 -3.87
CA THR A 708 22.20 -9.05 -3.33
C THR A 708 20.93 -8.69 -2.54
N SER A 709 21.02 -7.75 -1.61
CA SER A 709 19.89 -7.27 -0.82
C SER A 709 20.12 -5.83 -0.37
N TRP A 710 19.10 -5.17 0.17
CA TRP A 710 19.26 -3.86 0.82
C TRP A 710 20.14 -3.92 2.07
N ILE A 711 20.15 -5.06 2.76
CA ILE A 711 20.90 -5.27 4.00
C ILE A 711 22.39 -5.52 3.73
N ARG A 712 22.68 -6.38 2.74
CA ARG A 712 24.04 -6.71 2.31
C ARG A 712 24.08 -6.66 0.78
N PRO A 713 24.37 -5.49 0.20
CA PRO A 713 24.55 -5.35 -1.24
C PRO A 713 25.76 -6.15 -1.75
N SER A 714 25.64 -6.74 -2.93
CA SER A 714 26.77 -7.31 -3.68
C SER A 714 27.15 -6.33 -4.79
N GLU A 715 28.26 -5.61 -4.61
CA GLU A 715 28.75 -4.64 -5.61
C GLU A 715 29.01 -5.31 -6.97
N GLU A 716 29.50 -6.55 -6.97
CA GLU A 716 29.78 -7.33 -8.17
C GLU A 716 28.50 -7.67 -8.94
N TYR A 717 27.46 -8.18 -8.26
CA TYR A 717 26.20 -8.55 -8.90
C TYR A 717 25.40 -7.32 -9.33
N ASP A 718 25.36 -6.28 -8.49
CA ASP A 718 24.72 -5.00 -8.80
C ASP A 718 25.37 -4.35 -10.05
N SER A 719 26.70 -4.38 -10.14
CA SER A 719 27.45 -3.87 -11.29
C SER A 719 27.24 -4.72 -12.54
N ALA A 720 27.18 -6.05 -12.40
CA ALA A 720 26.90 -6.96 -13.50
C ALA A 720 25.50 -6.73 -14.09
N MET A 721 24.48 -6.56 -13.24
CA MET A 721 23.12 -6.21 -13.68
C MET A 721 23.10 -4.85 -14.39
N ALA A 722 23.70 -3.82 -13.80
CA ALA A 722 23.74 -2.50 -14.40
C ALA A 722 24.47 -2.49 -15.75
N SER A 723 25.59 -3.22 -15.85
CA SER A 723 26.34 -3.42 -17.09
C SER A 723 25.49 -4.13 -18.15
N PHE A 724 24.80 -5.20 -17.80
CA PHE A 724 23.93 -5.93 -18.72
C PHE A 724 22.83 -5.03 -19.29
N VAL A 725 22.13 -4.26 -18.46
CA VAL A 725 21.08 -3.33 -18.89
C VAL A 725 21.65 -2.28 -19.85
N ARG A 726 22.78 -1.63 -19.50
CA ARG A 726 23.42 -0.63 -20.38
C ARG A 726 23.86 -1.24 -21.72
N HIS A 727 24.50 -2.41 -21.71
CA HIS A 727 24.94 -3.06 -22.95
C HIS A 727 23.78 -3.49 -23.85
N ALA A 728 22.68 -3.95 -23.25
CA ALA A 728 21.48 -4.35 -23.98
C ALA A 728 20.76 -3.15 -24.61
N LEU A 729 20.73 -2.00 -23.94
CA LEU A 729 19.94 -0.84 -24.37
C LEU A 729 20.74 0.21 -25.17
N THR A 730 21.99 0.49 -24.81
CA THR A 730 22.79 1.56 -25.43
C THR A 730 24.20 1.13 -25.84
N GLY A 731 24.64 -0.08 -25.50
CA GLY A 731 25.96 -0.59 -25.85
C GLY A 731 26.14 -0.98 -27.32
N SER A 732 27.36 -1.38 -27.70
CA SER A 732 27.70 -1.75 -29.08
C SER A 732 26.84 -2.87 -29.68
N GLY A 733 26.33 -3.78 -28.83
CA GLY A 733 25.42 -4.86 -29.23
C GLY A 733 23.93 -4.50 -29.20
N SER A 734 23.54 -3.33 -28.69
CA SER A 734 22.13 -2.96 -28.48
C SER A 734 21.34 -2.95 -29.78
N LYS A 735 21.91 -2.42 -30.88
CA LYS A 735 21.26 -2.35 -32.20
C LYS A 735 20.81 -3.73 -32.70
N ARG A 736 21.57 -4.78 -32.41
CA ARG A 736 21.21 -6.15 -32.80
C ARG A 736 20.02 -6.66 -31.98
N PHE A 737 20.03 -6.42 -30.66
CA PHE A 737 18.92 -6.77 -29.78
C PHE A 737 17.65 -5.99 -30.12
N LEU A 738 17.74 -4.66 -30.21
CA LEU A 738 16.60 -3.77 -30.48
C LEU A 738 15.95 -4.04 -31.84
N ARG A 739 16.73 -4.37 -32.88
CA ARG A 739 16.19 -4.80 -34.18
C ARG A 739 15.33 -6.07 -34.08
N LEU A 740 15.60 -6.95 -33.12
CA LEU A 740 14.80 -8.15 -32.85
C LEU A 740 13.65 -7.88 -31.87
N PHE A 741 13.85 -6.98 -30.91
CA PHE A 741 12.88 -6.68 -29.85
C PHE A 741 11.75 -5.77 -30.33
N LEU A 742 12.07 -4.67 -31.03
CA LEU A 742 11.10 -3.61 -31.36
C LEU A 742 9.91 -4.09 -32.22
N PRO A 743 10.06 -4.97 -33.24
CA PRO A 743 8.91 -5.48 -33.98
C PRO A 743 7.93 -6.26 -33.10
N PHE A 744 8.46 -7.06 -32.16
CA PHE A 744 7.63 -7.79 -31.22
C PHE A 744 6.98 -6.85 -30.22
N HIS A 745 7.74 -5.91 -29.65
CA HIS A 745 7.19 -4.87 -28.75
C HIS A 745 6.06 -4.08 -29.41
N ARG A 746 6.21 -3.60 -30.66
CA ARG A 746 5.16 -2.83 -31.35
C ARG A 746 3.84 -3.61 -31.44
N ARG A 747 3.90 -4.91 -31.72
CA ARG A 747 2.72 -5.79 -31.70
C ARG A 747 2.11 -5.90 -30.31
N ILE A 748 2.94 -6.13 -29.29
CA ILE A 748 2.51 -6.20 -27.89
C ILE A 748 1.91 -4.86 -27.42
N ALA A 749 2.49 -3.74 -27.80
CA ALA A 749 2.02 -2.41 -27.42
C ALA A 749 0.67 -2.08 -28.07
N TRP A 750 0.47 -2.44 -29.35
CA TRP A 750 -0.81 -2.27 -30.04
C TRP A 750 -1.91 -3.16 -29.44
N LEU A 751 -1.62 -4.44 -29.14
CA LEU A 751 -2.57 -5.33 -28.46
C LEU A 751 -2.85 -4.88 -27.02
N GLY A 752 -1.81 -4.42 -26.32
CA GLY A 752 -1.92 -3.86 -24.97
C GLY A 752 -2.78 -2.61 -24.94
N MET A 753 -2.70 -1.74 -25.94
CA MET A 753 -3.58 -0.58 -26.09
C MET A 753 -5.06 -1.01 -26.14
N LEU A 754 -5.40 -2.06 -26.87
CA LEU A 754 -6.78 -2.57 -26.93
C LEU A 754 -7.25 -3.12 -25.58
N ASN A 755 -6.39 -3.87 -24.88
CA ASN A 755 -6.66 -4.33 -23.51
C ASN A 755 -6.85 -3.14 -22.55
N SER A 756 -6.05 -2.09 -22.66
CA SER A 756 -6.17 -0.86 -21.86
C SER A 756 -7.48 -0.12 -22.10
N LEU A 757 -7.92 0.04 -23.35
CA LEU A 757 -9.21 0.65 -23.65
C LEU A 757 -10.38 -0.19 -23.09
N ALA A 758 -10.28 -1.53 -23.22
CA ALA A 758 -11.26 -2.44 -22.63
C ALA A 758 -11.29 -2.31 -21.11
N GLN A 759 -10.13 -2.22 -20.46
CA GLN A 759 -9.98 -2.02 -19.03
C GLN A 759 -10.70 -0.74 -18.56
N VAL A 760 -10.52 0.38 -19.28
CA VAL A 760 -11.19 1.65 -18.95
C VAL A 760 -12.71 1.53 -19.07
N VAL A 761 -13.24 0.92 -20.12
CA VAL A 761 -14.69 0.70 -20.27
C VAL A 761 -15.26 -0.16 -19.15
N LEU A 762 -14.57 -1.27 -18.81
CA LEU A 762 -14.99 -2.17 -17.75
C LEU A 762 -14.95 -1.48 -16.38
N LYS A 763 -13.89 -0.71 -16.08
CA LYS A 763 -13.75 0.10 -14.86
C LYS A 763 -14.85 1.15 -14.74
N LEU A 764 -15.15 1.88 -15.81
CA LEU A 764 -16.18 2.92 -15.80
C LEU A 764 -17.61 2.37 -15.74
N SER A 765 -17.82 1.12 -16.16
CA SER A 765 -19.18 0.55 -16.27
C SER A 765 -19.54 -0.39 -15.12
N SER A 766 -18.55 -0.96 -14.42
CA SER A 766 -18.76 -1.90 -13.32
C SER A 766 -19.40 -1.23 -12.08
N PRO A 767 -20.06 -2.00 -11.18
CA PRO A 767 -20.54 -1.50 -9.89
C PRO A 767 -19.36 -1.14 -8.97
N GLY A 768 -19.46 -0.02 -8.25
CA GLY A 768 -18.36 0.53 -7.45
C GLY A 768 -17.95 1.94 -7.87
N VAL A 769 -16.93 2.47 -7.19
CA VAL A 769 -16.36 3.80 -7.41
C VAL A 769 -15.04 3.65 -8.20
N PRO A 770 -14.99 3.95 -9.52
CA PRO A 770 -13.75 3.89 -10.27
C PRO A 770 -12.75 4.93 -9.74
N ASP A 771 -11.57 4.45 -9.35
CA ASP A 771 -10.48 5.28 -8.83
C ASP A 771 -9.38 5.46 -9.87
N PHE A 772 -9.03 6.70 -10.20
CA PHE A 772 -7.98 7.03 -11.15
C PHE A 772 -6.74 7.54 -10.42
N PHE A 773 -5.63 6.84 -10.55
CA PHE A 773 -4.34 7.35 -10.10
C PHE A 773 -3.86 8.48 -11.01
N GLN A 774 -3.16 9.47 -10.44
CA GLN A 774 -2.75 10.66 -11.17
C GLN A 774 -2.04 10.34 -12.49
N GLY A 775 -2.56 10.92 -13.58
CA GLY A 775 -2.02 10.81 -14.92
C GLY A 775 -2.51 9.63 -15.76
N THR A 776 -3.31 8.72 -15.21
CA THR A 776 -3.72 7.46 -15.85
C THR A 776 -4.82 7.61 -16.91
N GLU A 777 -5.39 8.80 -17.08
CA GLU A 777 -6.20 9.12 -18.25
C GLU A 777 -5.40 9.11 -19.57
N LEU A 778 -4.06 9.10 -19.49
CA LEU A 778 -3.14 8.75 -20.57
C LEU A 778 -2.43 7.42 -20.27
N TRP A 779 -1.46 7.02 -21.11
CA TRP A 779 -0.73 5.76 -20.95
C TRP A 779 0.17 5.76 -19.69
N ASP A 780 -0.11 4.87 -18.75
CA ASP A 780 0.70 4.60 -17.56
C ASP A 780 1.58 3.36 -17.78
N LEU A 781 2.85 3.63 -18.08
CA LEU A 781 3.91 2.67 -18.34
C LEU A 781 4.97 2.68 -17.22
N SER A 782 4.54 2.99 -16.00
CA SER A 782 5.43 3.09 -14.85
C SER A 782 5.88 1.70 -14.36
N PHE A 783 7.09 1.64 -13.82
CA PHE A 783 7.55 0.55 -12.96
C PHE A 783 7.02 0.75 -11.53
N VAL A 784 7.43 -0.12 -10.59
CA VAL A 784 7.16 0.02 -9.16
C VAL A 784 7.76 1.33 -8.61
N ASP A 785 7.21 1.82 -7.49
CA ASP A 785 7.77 2.89 -6.66
C ASP A 785 9.31 2.85 -6.57
N PRO A 786 10.03 3.97 -6.78
CA PRO A 786 9.53 5.34 -6.97
C PRO A 786 9.12 5.72 -8.41
N ASP A 787 9.18 4.82 -9.39
CA ASP A 787 8.91 5.17 -10.79
C ASP A 787 7.44 5.58 -11.05
N ASN A 788 6.50 5.01 -10.30
CA ASN A 788 5.08 5.38 -10.31
C ASN A 788 4.78 6.68 -9.54
N ARG A 789 5.77 7.33 -8.92
CA ARG A 789 5.64 8.61 -8.21
C ARG A 789 6.23 9.79 -9.00
N ARG A 790 6.60 9.57 -10.27
CA ARG A 790 7.11 10.64 -11.13
C ARG A 790 6.08 11.77 -11.31
N PRO A 791 6.53 13.01 -11.52
CA PRO A 791 5.63 14.15 -11.76
C PRO A 791 4.70 13.93 -12.95
N VAL A 792 3.47 14.43 -12.83
CA VAL A 792 2.46 14.34 -13.89
C VAL A 792 2.37 15.68 -14.63
N ASP A 793 2.55 15.65 -15.95
CA ASP A 793 2.35 16.83 -16.81
C ASP A 793 0.84 17.11 -16.99
N PHE A 794 0.26 17.84 -16.04
CA PHE A 794 -1.13 18.30 -16.10
C PHE A 794 -1.35 19.42 -17.13
N GLY A 795 -0.31 20.18 -17.49
CA GLY A 795 -0.38 21.20 -18.54
C GLY A 795 -0.74 20.60 -19.89
N ARG A 796 -0.05 19.53 -20.29
CA ARG A 796 -0.37 18.74 -21.50
C ARG A 796 -1.79 18.19 -21.45
N ARG A 797 -2.20 17.62 -20.32
CA ARG A 797 -3.53 17.00 -20.14
C ARG A 797 -4.66 18.01 -20.27
N ARG A 798 -4.50 19.19 -19.66
CA ARG A 798 -5.42 20.33 -19.80
C ARG A 798 -5.57 20.75 -21.26
N CYS A 799 -4.45 20.97 -21.95
CA CYS A 799 -4.44 21.36 -23.36
C CYS A 799 -5.12 20.30 -24.26
N LEU A 800 -4.86 19.01 -24.02
CA LEU A 800 -5.52 17.93 -24.77
C LEU A 800 -7.03 17.88 -24.50
N LEU A 801 -7.47 17.97 -23.24
CA LEU A 801 -8.89 17.96 -22.88
C LEU A 801 -9.62 19.19 -23.44
N GLU A 802 -8.99 20.37 -23.41
CA GLU A 802 -9.52 21.60 -24.02
C GLU A 802 -9.78 21.46 -25.52
N LYS A 803 -8.86 20.83 -26.26
CA LYS A 803 -9.06 20.56 -27.68
C LYS A 803 -10.18 19.55 -27.96
N MET A 804 -10.47 18.66 -27.01
CA MET A 804 -11.53 17.65 -27.11
C MET A 804 -12.90 18.16 -26.65
N GLU A 805 -12.96 19.31 -25.99
CA GLU A 805 -14.20 19.85 -25.42
C GLU A 805 -15.36 19.99 -26.43
N PRO A 806 -15.12 20.50 -27.67
CA PRO A 806 -16.17 20.55 -28.68
C PRO A 806 -16.70 19.18 -29.08
N LEU A 807 -15.84 18.15 -29.08
CA LEU A 807 -16.23 16.77 -29.41
C LEU A 807 -17.04 16.13 -28.27
N LEU A 808 -16.62 16.34 -27.02
CA LEU A 808 -17.30 15.82 -25.83
C LEU A 808 -18.67 16.49 -25.57
N GLY A 809 -18.88 17.71 -26.09
CA GLY A 809 -20.16 18.42 -26.04
C GLY A 809 -21.04 18.27 -27.29
N SER A 810 -20.50 17.74 -28.38
CA SER A 810 -21.23 17.51 -29.62
C SER A 810 -22.10 16.25 -29.54
N SER A 811 -23.11 16.15 -30.41
CA SER A 811 -23.85 14.91 -30.66
C SER A 811 -23.85 14.55 -32.14
N CYS A 812 -22.93 15.13 -32.92
CA CYS A 812 -22.77 14.88 -34.36
C CYS A 812 -21.99 13.58 -34.60
N PRO A 813 -22.61 12.52 -35.16
CA PRO A 813 -21.94 11.23 -35.32
C PRO A 813 -20.75 11.26 -36.27
N ASP A 814 -20.83 12.03 -37.36
CA ASP A 814 -19.76 12.08 -38.38
C ASP A 814 -18.47 12.68 -37.82
N ALA A 815 -18.59 13.80 -37.08
CA ALA A 815 -17.44 14.47 -36.48
C ALA A 815 -16.80 13.61 -35.37
N ALA A 816 -17.62 12.96 -34.54
CA ALA A 816 -17.12 12.07 -33.49
C ALA A 816 -16.45 10.83 -34.07
N THR A 817 -17.02 10.24 -35.11
CA THR A 817 -16.44 9.09 -35.83
C THR A 817 -15.08 9.42 -36.42
N ALA A 818 -14.97 10.50 -37.19
CA ALA A 818 -13.70 10.92 -37.79
C ALA A 818 -12.63 11.21 -36.72
N ALA A 819 -13.03 11.80 -35.58
CA ALA A 819 -12.11 12.05 -34.48
C ALA A 819 -11.63 10.76 -33.79
N VAL A 820 -12.53 9.79 -33.55
CA VAL A 820 -12.15 8.49 -32.96
C VAL A 820 -11.22 7.72 -33.89
N GLU A 821 -11.48 7.70 -35.19
CA GLU A 821 -10.60 7.05 -36.18
C GLU A 821 -9.21 7.70 -36.21
N GLU A 822 -9.13 9.03 -36.18
CA GLU A 822 -7.86 9.76 -36.13
C GLU A 822 -7.08 9.47 -34.84
N MET A 823 -7.77 9.46 -33.69
CA MET A 823 -7.14 9.14 -32.40
C MET A 823 -6.70 7.68 -32.31
N LEU A 824 -7.41 6.74 -32.93
CA LEU A 824 -7.00 5.33 -33.02
C LEU A 824 -5.81 5.15 -33.96
N ALA A 825 -5.77 5.87 -35.09
CA ALA A 825 -4.64 5.85 -36.01
C ALA A 825 -3.35 6.40 -35.37
N ARG A 826 -3.49 7.29 -34.38
CA ARG A 826 -2.39 7.90 -33.62
C ARG A 826 -2.41 7.56 -32.13
N TRP A 827 -2.86 6.35 -31.80
CA TRP A 827 -3.10 5.93 -30.42
C TRP A 827 -1.93 6.15 -29.46
N GLN A 828 -0.68 6.17 -29.96
CA GLN A 828 0.53 6.35 -29.15
C GLN A 828 0.51 7.65 -28.33
N ASP A 829 -0.17 8.70 -28.81
CA ASP A 829 -0.25 9.99 -28.10
C ASP A 829 -1.21 9.99 -26.89
N GLY A 830 -2.00 8.92 -26.73
CA GLY A 830 -2.92 8.70 -25.62
C GLY A 830 -4.26 9.40 -25.71
N ARG A 831 -4.52 10.18 -26.78
CA ARG A 831 -5.75 10.95 -26.92
C ARG A 831 -7.01 10.09 -26.89
N ILE A 832 -6.97 8.90 -27.48
CA ILE A 832 -8.10 7.97 -27.46
C ILE A 832 -8.46 7.53 -26.03
N LYS A 833 -7.48 7.29 -25.16
CA LYS A 833 -7.71 6.90 -23.76
C LYS A 833 -8.28 8.06 -22.96
N LEU A 834 -7.75 9.28 -23.16
CA LEU A 834 -8.26 10.49 -22.52
C LEU A 834 -9.71 10.77 -22.92
N TYR A 835 -10.02 10.68 -24.23
CA TYR A 835 -11.36 10.90 -24.75
C TYR A 835 -12.36 9.90 -24.18
N LEU A 836 -12.01 8.60 -24.18
CA LEU A 836 -12.81 7.54 -23.57
C LEU A 836 -13.04 7.77 -22.07
N THR A 837 -11.98 8.12 -21.35
CA THR A 837 -12.03 8.36 -19.90
C THR A 837 -12.95 9.55 -19.59
N ALA A 838 -12.78 10.67 -20.29
CA ALA A 838 -13.61 11.85 -20.12
C ALA A 838 -15.09 11.58 -20.47
N ALA A 839 -15.35 10.90 -21.59
CA ALA A 839 -16.71 10.58 -22.02
C ALA A 839 -17.43 9.67 -21.00
N GLY A 840 -16.76 8.63 -20.51
CA GLY A 840 -17.34 7.72 -19.54
C GLY A 840 -17.48 8.32 -18.14
N LEU A 841 -16.52 9.13 -17.66
CA LEU A 841 -16.65 9.85 -16.38
C LEU A 841 -17.80 10.86 -16.41
N ARG A 842 -17.93 11.64 -17.51
CA ARG A 842 -19.05 12.57 -17.69
C ARG A 842 -20.39 11.84 -17.77
N LEU A 843 -20.44 10.68 -18.42
CA LEU A 843 -21.63 9.84 -18.44
C LEU A 843 -22.00 9.37 -17.02
N ARG A 844 -21.01 8.89 -16.24
CA ARG A 844 -21.21 8.50 -14.85
C ARG A 844 -21.75 9.64 -14.01
N ARG A 845 -21.16 10.84 -14.12
CA ARG A 845 -21.63 12.04 -13.42
C ARG A 845 -23.06 12.42 -13.82
N LYS A 846 -23.40 12.32 -15.11
CA LYS A 846 -24.74 12.63 -15.63
C LYS A 846 -25.79 11.61 -15.20
N MET A 847 -25.43 10.34 -15.07
CA MET A 847 -26.32 9.22 -14.74
C MET A 847 -25.95 8.58 -13.39
N ALA A 848 -25.59 9.40 -12.39
CA ALA A 848 -25.03 8.93 -11.12
C ALA A 848 -25.89 7.85 -10.45
N ALA A 849 -27.22 8.03 -10.40
CA ALA A 849 -28.14 7.04 -9.84
C ALA A 849 -28.03 5.66 -10.53
N LEU A 850 -27.91 5.62 -11.86
CA LEU A 850 -27.73 4.36 -12.59
C LEU A 850 -26.46 3.62 -12.16
N PHE A 851 -25.34 4.35 -11.98
CA PHE A 851 -24.07 3.72 -11.65
C PHE A 851 -23.93 3.34 -10.17
N LEU A 852 -24.57 4.10 -9.27
CA LEU A 852 -24.59 3.82 -7.83
C LEU A 852 -25.61 2.73 -7.47
N GLU A 853 -26.81 2.77 -8.06
CA GLU A 853 -27.96 1.96 -7.64
C GLU A 853 -28.42 0.96 -8.70
N GLY A 854 -28.07 1.13 -9.97
CA GLY A 854 -28.56 0.25 -11.04
C GLY A 854 -28.13 -1.20 -10.86
N ASN A 855 -28.97 -2.12 -11.33
CA ASN A 855 -28.68 -3.56 -11.34
C ASN A 855 -27.48 -3.87 -12.24
N TYR A 856 -26.79 -4.96 -11.99
CA TYR A 856 -25.74 -5.50 -12.87
C TYR A 856 -26.27 -6.73 -13.59
N LEU A 857 -26.29 -6.70 -14.93
CA LEU A 857 -26.83 -7.76 -15.77
C LEU A 857 -25.75 -8.32 -16.69
N PRO A 858 -25.17 -9.51 -16.42
CA PRO A 858 -24.30 -10.19 -17.36
C PRO A 858 -25.05 -10.46 -18.67
N LEU A 859 -24.45 -10.14 -19.82
CA LEU A 859 -25.08 -10.38 -21.11
C LEU A 859 -24.43 -11.58 -21.81
N SER A 860 -25.27 -12.50 -22.29
CA SER A 860 -24.80 -13.66 -23.05
C SER A 860 -24.39 -13.24 -24.46
N VAL A 861 -23.22 -13.72 -24.90
CA VAL A 861 -22.72 -13.51 -26.26
C VAL A 861 -22.80 -14.83 -27.02
N ALA A 862 -23.27 -14.79 -28.26
CA ALA A 862 -23.37 -15.93 -29.16
C ALA A 862 -22.67 -15.65 -30.49
N GLY A 863 -22.22 -16.71 -31.16
CA GLY A 863 -21.59 -16.62 -32.49
C GLY A 863 -20.13 -17.08 -32.50
N GLN A 864 -19.47 -16.93 -33.64
CA GLN A 864 -18.13 -17.51 -33.87
C GLN A 864 -17.06 -16.96 -32.93
N ASN A 865 -17.14 -15.67 -32.57
CA ASN A 865 -16.12 -15.00 -31.78
C ASN A 865 -16.60 -14.67 -30.35
N GLN A 866 -17.58 -15.41 -29.82
CA GLN A 866 -18.18 -15.14 -28.51
C GLN A 866 -17.17 -15.16 -27.34
N GLU A 867 -16.10 -15.96 -27.42
CA GLU A 867 -15.08 -16.05 -26.35
C GLU A 867 -14.22 -14.77 -26.24
N HIS A 868 -14.26 -13.93 -27.27
CA HIS A 868 -13.51 -12.69 -27.40
C HIS A 868 -14.30 -11.44 -26.99
N VAL A 869 -15.51 -11.59 -26.46
CA VAL A 869 -16.34 -10.45 -26.04
C VAL A 869 -16.70 -10.60 -24.56
N VAL A 870 -16.59 -9.49 -23.84
CA VAL A 870 -17.21 -9.34 -22.51
C VAL A 870 -18.27 -8.26 -22.64
N ALA A 871 -19.50 -8.60 -22.23
CA ALA A 871 -20.62 -7.68 -22.27
C ALA A 871 -21.48 -7.78 -21.00
N PHE A 872 -21.88 -6.63 -20.49
CA PHE A 872 -22.84 -6.53 -19.39
C PHE A 872 -23.62 -5.21 -19.48
N ALA A 873 -24.75 -5.14 -18.80
CA ALA A 873 -25.53 -3.92 -18.66
C ALA A 873 -25.59 -3.43 -17.21
N ARG A 874 -25.73 -2.11 -17.05
CA ARG A 874 -26.33 -1.52 -15.86
C ARG A 874 -27.73 -1.04 -16.22
N ASN A 875 -28.71 -1.32 -15.37
CA ASN A 875 -30.10 -0.94 -15.61
C ASN A 875 -30.74 -0.30 -14.38
N LEU A 876 -31.44 0.81 -14.57
CA LEU A 876 -32.26 1.47 -13.55
C LEU A 876 -33.48 2.12 -14.23
N GLY A 877 -34.60 1.39 -14.24
CA GLY A 877 -35.86 1.88 -14.78
C GLY A 877 -35.78 2.19 -16.28
N ALA A 878 -35.89 3.47 -16.64
CA ALA A 878 -35.88 3.93 -18.03
C ALA A 878 -34.46 4.17 -18.61
N GLN A 879 -33.43 4.03 -17.78
CA GLN A 879 -32.04 4.28 -18.14
C GLN A 879 -31.21 3.00 -18.06
N SER A 880 -30.39 2.75 -19.08
CA SER A 880 -29.42 1.68 -19.05
C SER A 880 -28.11 2.07 -19.73
N ILE A 881 -27.05 1.31 -19.45
CA ILE A 881 -25.84 1.28 -20.27
C ILE A 881 -25.48 -0.16 -20.57
N ILE A 882 -24.86 -0.41 -21.72
CA ILE A 882 -24.24 -1.69 -22.08
C ILE A 882 -22.76 -1.45 -22.34
N ALA A 883 -21.90 -2.13 -21.58
CA ALA A 883 -20.47 -2.19 -21.86
C ALA A 883 -20.19 -3.34 -22.82
N VAL A 884 -19.42 -3.09 -23.87
CA VAL A 884 -18.98 -4.11 -24.85
C VAL A 884 -17.49 -3.92 -25.08
N VAL A 885 -16.70 -4.95 -24.74
CA VAL A 885 -15.24 -4.90 -24.93
C VAL A 885 -14.70 -6.20 -25.50
N PRO A 886 -13.59 -6.14 -26.26
CA PRO A 886 -12.92 -7.31 -26.75
C PRO A 886 -11.98 -7.86 -25.66
N ARG A 887 -11.68 -9.16 -25.75
CA ARG A 887 -10.63 -9.81 -24.98
C ARG A 887 -9.93 -10.86 -25.83
N LEU A 888 -8.71 -11.18 -25.43
CA LEU A 888 -7.86 -12.15 -26.13
C LEU A 888 -7.74 -11.81 -27.63
N VAL A 889 -7.36 -10.56 -27.91
CA VAL A 889 -7.40 -10.00 -29.27
C VAL A 889 -6.32 -10.60 -30.17
N ALA A 890 -5.18 -11.03 -29.61
CA ALA A 890 -4.13 -11.66 -30.40
C ALA A 890 -4.63 -12.97 -31.06
N ARG A 891 -5.50 -13.70 -30.37
CA ARG A 891 -6.20 -14.88 -30.91
C ARG A 891 -7.29 -14.52 -31.91
N LEU A 892 -8.00 -13.40 -31.69
CA LEU A 892 -9.07 -12.93 -32.57
C LEU A 892 -8.54 -12.49 -33.94
N THR A 893 -7.45 -11.69 -33.96
CA THR A 893 -6.92 -11.09 -35.19
C THR A 893 -5.75 -11.88 -35.78
N GLY A 894 -5.20 -12.84 -35.05
CA GLY A 894 -4.05 -13.63 -35.49
C GLY A 894 -2.82 -12.75 -35.74
N GLU A 895 -2.17 -12.90 -36.89
CA GLU A 895 -1.04 -12.05 -37.31
C GLU A 895 -1.48 -10.72 -37.95
N SER A 896 -2.77 -10.55 -38.21
CA SER A 896 -3.28 -9.28 -38.75
C SER A 896 -3.27 -8.20 -37.67
N SER A 897 -2.87 -6.98 -38.05
CA SER A 897 -2.97 -5.78 -37.20
C SER A 897 -4.28 -5.03 -37.46
N LEU A 898 -5.34 -5.77 -37.80
CA LEU A 898 -6.67 -5.21 -38.05
C LEU A 898 -7.28 -4.78 -36.71
N LEU A 899 -7.76 -3.54 -36.63
CA LEU A 899 -8.56 -3.11 -35.48
C LEU A 899 -9.79 -4.04 -35.37
N PRO A 900 -10.15 -4.52 -34.15
CA PRO A 900 -11.27 -5.42 -33.97
C PRO A 900 -12.59 -4.65 -34.05
N VAL A 901 -12.91 -4.16 -35.25
CA VAL A 901 -14.09 -3.35 -35.55
C VAL A 901 -14.85 -3.90 -36.76
N GLY A 902 -16.15 -3.67 -36.79
CA GLY A 902 -17.01 -3.99 -37.93
C GLY A 902 -17.20 -5.49 -38.21
N GLN A 903 -17.88 -5.77 -39.33
CA GLN A 903 -18.34 -7.12 -39.70
C GLN A 903 -17.21 -8.09 -40.06
N GLU A 904 -16.10 -7.58 -40.61
CA GLU A 904 -14.95 -8.42 -41.03
C GLU A 904 -14.37 -9.20 -39.85
N VAL A 905 -14.24 -8.55 -38.69
CA VAL A 905 -13.71 -9.18 -37.48
C VAL A 905 -14.81 -9.89 -36.70
N TRP A 906 -15.94 -9.24 -36.46
CA TRP A 906 -16.94 -9.78 -35.53
C TRP A 906 -17.92 -10.77 -36.14
N LYS A 907 -18.06 -10.80 -37.47
CA LYS A 907 -18.97 -11.71 -38.19
C LYS A 907 -20.38 -11.66 -37.57
N GLU A 908 -21.07 -12.79 -37.51
CA GLU A 908 -22.41 -12.93 -36.92
C GLU A 908 -22.42 -12.99 -35.38
N THR A 909 -21.41 -12.43 -34.70
CA THR A 909 -21.36 -12.43 -33.23
C THR A 909 -22.35 -11.41 -32.67
N THR A 910 -23.18 -11.84 -31.73
CA THR A 910 -24.32 -11.07 -31.20
C THR A 910 -24.39 -11.13 -29.68
N ILE A 911 -24.94 -10.08 -29.08
CA ILE A 911 -25.19 -9.95 -27.63
C ILE A 911 -26.70 -10.09 -27.42
N ALA A 912 -27.12 -11.05 -26.59
CA ALA A 912 -28.52 -11.24 -26.26
C ALA A 912 -29.00 -10.20 -25.23
N LEU A 913 -30.13 -9.54 -25.50
CA LEU A 913 -30.74 -8.58 -24.59
C LEU A 913 -31.86 -9.22 -23.74
N PRO A 914 -31.81 -9.11 -22.41
CA PRO A 914 -32.96 -9.37 -21.54
C PRO A 914 -34.15 -8.48 -21.88
N ALA A 915 -35.37 -8.94 -21.57
CA ALA A 915 -36.62 -8.25 -21.89
C ALA A 915 -36.67 -6.79 -21.39
N GLU A 916 -36.13 -6.53 -20.20
CA GLU A 916 -36.05 -5.18 -19.62
C GLU A 916 -35.16 -4.21 -20.42
N LEU A 917 -34.26 -4.73 -21.28
CA LEU A 917 -33.37 -3.92 -22.10
C LEU A 917 -33.87 -3.70 -23.53
N THR A 918 -34.89 -4.46 -23.97
CA THR A 918 -35.32 -4.45 -25.39
C THR A 918 -36.10 -3.21 -25.79
N GLU A 919 -36.63 -2.47 -24.81
CA GLU A 919 -37.41 -1.25 -25.03
C GLU A 919 -36.54 0.03 -25.08
N HIS A 920 -35.23 -0.11 -24.93
CA HIS A 920 -34.30 1.01 -25.01
C HIS A 920 -33.78 1.24 -26.43
N VAL A 921 -33.58 2.52 -26.75
CA VAL A 921 -32.81 2.93 -27.91
C VAL A 921 -31.37 3.17 -27.46
N TYR A 922 -30.42 2.45 -28.05
CA TYR A 922 -29.02 2.52 -27.69
C TYR A 922 -28.25 3.47 -28.59
N GLN A 923 -27.33 4.23 -28.00
CA GLN A 923 -26.41 5.11 -28.70
C GLN A 923 -24.99 4.89 -28.16
N ASN A 924 -24.01 4.76 -29.04
CA ASN A 924 -22.60 4.68 -28.63
C ASN A 924 -22.15 6.04 -28.06
N VAL A 925 -21.61 6.02 -26.84
CA VAL A 925 -21.22 7.24 -26.10
C VAL A 925 -20.03 7.96 -26.74
N LEU A 926 -19.16 7.25 -27.47
CA LEU A 926 -17.97 7.81 -28.10
C LEU A 926 -18.23 8.35 -29.50
N THR A 927 -19.16 7.74 -30.24
CA THR A 927 -19.39 8.07 -31.66
C THR A 927 -20.77 8.65 -31.92
N HIS A 928 -21.67 8.63 -30.94
CA HIS A 928 -23.08 9.04 -31.07
C HIS A 928 -23.88 8.26 -32.13
N ILE A 929 -23.32 7.18 -32.68
CA ILE A 929 -24.02 6.32 -33.64
C ILE A 929 -25.11 5.53 -32.90
N PRO A 930 -26.36 5.52 -33.40
CA PRO A 930 -27.42 4.68 -32.85
C PRO A 930 -27.12 3.21 -33.14
N VAL A 931 -27.32 2.35 -32.15
CA VAL A 931 -27.18 0.90 -32.24
C VAL A 931 -28.55 0.29 -32.05
N LEU A 932 -29.14 -0.20 -33.13
CA LEU A 932 -30.49 -0.76 -33.12
C LEU A 932 -30.46 -2.25 -32.75
N PRO A 933 -31.21 -2.68 -31.73
CA PRO A 933 -31.44 -4.11 -31.51
C PRO A 933 -32.11 -4.75 -32.73
N ALA A 934 -31.62 -5.91 -33.15
CA ALA A 934 -32.16 -6.69 -34.26
C ALA A 934 -32.70 -8.04 -33.75
N GLY A 935 -33.81 -8.51 -34.32
CA GLY A 935 -34.40 -9.83 -34.02
C GLY A 935 -35.91 -9.81 -33.86
N PRO A 936 -36.57 -10.99 -33.84
CA PRO A 936 -38.00 -11.09 -33.54
C PRO A 936 -38.29 -10.60 -32.11
N SER A 937 -39.53 -10.19 -31.83
CA SER A 937 -40.00 -9.51 -30.61
C SER A 937 -39.68 -10.18 -29.26
N HIS A 938 -39.10 -11.39 -29.26
CA HIS A 938 -38.69 -12.15 -28.07
C HIS A 938 -37.19 -12.57 -28.06
N ARG A 939 -36.38 -12.14 -29.03
CA ARG A 939 -34.93 -12.39 -29.13
C ARG A 939 -34.19 -11.19 -29.71
N TYR A 940 -34.37 -10.02 -29.11
CA TYR A 940 -33.58 -8.85 -29.49
C TYR A 940 -32.10 -9.07 -29.18
N GLN A 941 -31.27 -8.78 -30.17
CA GLN A 941 -29.83 -8.95 -30.12
C GLN A 941 -29.14 -7.69 -30.62
N ILE A 942 -27.97 -7.38 -30.07
CA ILE A 942 -27.08 -6.36 -30.61
C ILE A 942 -25.96 -7.05 -31.37
N PRO A 943 -25.81 -6.82 -32.68
CA PRO A 943 -24.63 -7.27 -33.42
C PRO A 943 -23.38 -6.62 -32.82
N VAL A 944 -22.38 -7.42 -32.45
CA VAL A 944 -21.11 -6.89 -31.90
C VAL A 944 -20.41 -6.00 -32.93
N ALA A 945 -20.49 -6.37 -34.21
CA ALA A 945 -20.01 -5.55 -35.33
C ALA A 945 -20.61 -4.13 -35.36
N ALA A 946 -21.89 -3.99 -34.97
CA ALA A 946 -22.56 -2.69 -34.92
C ALA A 946 -22.17 -1.89 -33.67
N ALA A 947 -22.05 -2.56 -32.52
CA ALA A 947 -21.60 -1.92 -31.28
C ALA A 947 -20.14 -1.42 -31.39
N LEU A 948 -19.28 -2.23 -32.02
CA LEU A 948 -17.86 -2.00 -32.21
C LEU A 948 -17.55 -1.65 -33.68
N ASN A 949 -18.32 -0.73 -34.28
CA ASN A 949 -18.19 -0.40 -35.70
C ASN A 949 -16.97 0.49 -36.00
N VAL A 950 -16.67 1.43 -35.11
CA VAL A 950 -15.62 2.46 -35.29
C VAL A 950 -14.54 2.33 -34.22
N CYS A 951 -14.97 2.16 -32.96
CA CYS A 951 -14.09 1.98 -31.82
C CYS A 951 -14.07 0.50 -31.42
N PRO A 952 -12.90 -0.08 -31.07
CA PRO A 952 -12.81 -1.47 -30.63
C PRO A 952 -13.51 -1.73 -29.29
N VAL A 953 -13.94 -0.69 -28.57
CA VAL A 953 -14.70 -0.78 -27.31
C VAL A 953 -15.93 0.12 -27.38
N ALA A 954 -16.95 -0.17 -26.59
CA ALA A 954 -18.15 0.65 -26.54
C ALA A 954 -18.78 0.72 -25.14
N ILE A 955 -19.33 1.89 -24.84
CA ILE A 955 -20.38 2.09 -23.84
C ILE A 955 -21.61 2.54 -24.63
N LEU A 956 -22.67 1.75 -24.62
CA LEU A 956 -23.94 2.07 -25.27
C LEU A 956 -24.90 2.62 -24.22
N ARG A 957 -25.30 3.89 -24.32
CA ARG A 957 -26.32 4.49 -23.46
C ARG A 957 -27.70 4.13 -24.02
N GLY A 958 -28.54 3.52 -23.19
CA GLY A 958 -29.92 3.17 -23.50
C GLY A 958 -30.90 4.06 -22.76
N GLU A 959 -31.89 4.60 -23.48
CA GLU A 959 -33.02 5.31 -22.90
C GLU A 959 -34.33 4.78 -23.48
N ARG A 960 -35.35 4.65 -22.64
CA ARG A 960 -36.70 4.26 -23.08
C ARG A 960 -37.40 5.47 -23.68
N GLU A 961 -38.06 5.32 -24.84
CA GLU A 961 -38.82 6.41 -25.43
C GLU A 961 -40.02 6.83 -24.53
N PRO A 962 -40.28 8.13 -24.33
CA PRO A 962 -41.32 8.64 -23.42
C PRO A 962 -42.75 8.16 -23.70
N ASN A 963 -43.04 7.61 -24.89
CA ASN A 963 -44.38 7.23 -25.34
C ASN A 963 -44.67 5.72 -25.38
N SER A 964 -43.78 4.87 -24.85
CA SER A 964 -44.07 3.44 -24.73
C SER A 964 -44.92 3.18 -23.48
N LYS A 965 -46.22 2.89 -23.67
CA LYS A 965 -47.10 2.43 -22.57
C LYS A 965 -46.43 1.27 -21.83
N PRO A 966 -46.50 1.21 -20.48
CA PRO A 966 -46.00 0.05 -19.76
C PRO A 966 -46.74 -1.20 -20.22
N ALA A 967 -46.00 -2.28 -20.51
CA ALA A 967 -46.57 -3.59 -20.80
C ALA A 967 -47.49 -3.97 -19.62
N SER A 968 -48.75 -4.24 -19.94
CA SER A 968 -49.78 -4.63 -18.99
C SER A 968 -49.31 -5.83 -18.16
N THR A 969 -49.50 -5.71 -16.84
CA THR A 969 -49.38 -6.75 -15.83
C THR A 969 -49.93 -8.09 -16.35
N PRO A 970 -49.21 -9.22 -16.20
CA PRO A 970 -49.77 -10.52 -16.56
C PRO A 970 -51.03 -10.80 -15.72
N PRO A 971 -52.08 -11.42 -16.28
CA PRO A 971 -53.32 -11.65 -15.57
C PRO A 971 -53.05 -12.57 -14.37
N ALA A 972 -53.58 -12.17 -13.21
CA ALA A 972 -53.57 -12.98 -12.01
C ALA A 972 -54.16 -14.36 -12.31
N LEU A 973 -53.38 -15.42 -12.05
CA LEU A 973 -53.85 -16.79 -11.99
C LEU A 973 -54.96 -16.85 -10.93
N THR A 974 -56.20 -16.91 -11.40
CA THR A 974 -57.36 -17.26 -10.59
C THR A 974 -57.27 -18.76 -10.33
N ILE A 975 -56.98 -19.11 -9.08
CA ILE A 975 -57.17 -20.47 -8.57
C ILE A 975 -58.68 -20.68 -8.50
N GLY A 976 -59.24 -21.40 -9.47
CA GLY A 976 -60.61 -21.89 -9.42
C GLY A 976 -60.63 -23.28 -8.78
N GLU A 977 -61.31 -23.39 -7.65
CA GLU A 977 -61.78 -24.67 -7.10
C GLU A 977 -62.87 -25.24 -8.03
N SER A 978 -62.60 -26.39 -8.66
CA SER A 978 -63.46 -27.59 -8.75
C SER A 978 -62.86 -28.62 -9.69
#